data_AF-A0A7W9QEU8-F1
#
_entry.id   AF-A0A7W9QEU8-F1
#
_cell.length_a   1.000
_cell.length_b   1.000
_cell.length_c   1.000
_cell.angle_alpha   90.00
_cell.angle_beta   90.00
_cell.angle_gamma   90.00
#
_symmetry.space_group_name_H-M   'P 1'
#
loop_
_entity.id
_entity.type
_entity.pdbx_description
1 polymer ?
#
loop_
_entity_poly.entity_id
_entity_poly.type
_entity_poly.pdbx_seq_one_letter_code
_entity_poly.pdbx_strand_id
1 'polypeptide(L)'
;MRSPEPMDANEATDMHDATRPADLHDAIRPADLYDAIRPASGDTARPARGDGQAAAAPGGDSGALGPNPGRKSAAMPESLDPSWAIGRRFMLRVAGLPIDTVHALRCPDSARWARRTLAEEHRLRASGAALSDRLYELVGANDDEAARRALLRLRRELFNNRLPRDQAGALALVSAVGGERASALADDLNGWLADRRQLAELYAAGEPLLADELAASRVALRRIVDDDQLRRGLLLASPTLDGQLDAFVADTSARPGKRQRKIERSVLSYLYRTACKTSPFSTFTAVALGDFHPVDHADHIDHADRADHLNRAAPADPVDPADPADPADNIARTDTSDAAATAHEMAPQLAGQTMRLADEWTSHPRLNVVVLGRLVDLILADPQRRGDLPLALASGWDLEDDRVRYVRRSVTAGDNNAAVTFDAVSDRLFFLRRTGVLERMIALFEDRGTLRHRDLVRWLAEQEDADPAECARYVSALMELGMVRVPCLSTDVHSPDPLRSFRAALHALDRPWADALFAGLADPIALVDRYAAADTDQRRHLLRELRRTLHVLQEELGAPDGTLPQTLMYEDVTARGADGELAYALDTRHGVLGEPLRAVERLLPAFDLTLPQRLTFKGFFQARFGVGGRCDDLLRLVHDFHEDFFDQYLTFTARRQPFDAAGDYVPEENWLGLPQIGALDAARREFITRMRELWTARAPGAAEALDTPVPEAAPRAGGPADIELDDTFIEAVADQLAPLGAGFAPQSHFVQLVAGEQPAPAPHDGAGDRPAAVARGGDPAAADAARPPLAVLNRSYGGLAFPFSRFTHCYDGATGPDALSPRLRAEARAIQPAGAVFAEITGGAVTSNLNLHGRLTDYEIVCPGETSSVPEADRIELDDLYVEHDPRADRLALRSRRLGREVIPVYLGYLVPLALPEIPRTLLLLSPTSMAPLDVWAGVPEGPATDGVTRRPRVAHRGLVLSRRSWATTVAQLPARAPGDTDAGWFAGWHRWRLTHGIPDRVFATVSAGPGRAGAGVKPQYVDFDSPLSLAALEALLGMGEARVVLREALPGEDALHVTSTRGRHVAELAVETITHQRQTAAPPPRAHPPTTAAHPVVEDVRDVKDAKDFNAAKDLVKDASR
;
A
#
# COMPACT_ATOMS: atom_id res chain seq x y z
N MET A 1 2.07 29.88 -0.84
CA MET A 1 3.32 29.12 -1.05
C MET A 1 3.37 27.95 -0.07
N ARG A 2 2.62 26.88 -0.38
CA ARG A 2 2.77 25.57 0.27
C ARG A 2 4.03 24.94 -0.32
N SER A 3 4.90 24.40 0.53
CA SER A 3 6.09 23.67 0.06
C SER A 3 5.63 22.40 -0.65
N PRO A 4 6.14 22.06 -1.86
CA PRO A 4 5.93 20.74 -2.42
C PRO A 4 6.72 19.73 -1.57
N GLU A 5 6.02 18.80 -0.92
CA GLU A 5 6.61 17.68 -0.19
C GLU A 5 6.72 16.46 -1.12
N PRO A 6 7.81 15.67 -1.07
CA PRO A 6 8.11 14.64 -2.06
C PRO A 6 7.10 13.50 -2.02
N MET A 7 6.41 13.24 -3.14
CA MET A 7 5.56 12.07 -3.35
C MET A 7 6.37 10.76 -3.24
N ASP A 8 5.80 9.75 -2.58
CA ASP A 8 6.32 8.39 -2.67
C ASP A 8 5.90 7.79 -4.03
N ALA A 9 6.81 7.05 -4.65
CA ALA A 9 6.58 6.36 -5.92
C ALA A 9 5.40 5.38 -5.91
N ASN A 10 5.08 4.81 -4.75
CA ASN A 10 4.02 3.80 -4.58
C ASN A 10 2.60 4.39 -4.49
N GLU A 11 2.43 5.69 -4.74
CA GLU A 11 1.14 6.40 -4.58
C GLU A 11 0.76 7.25 -5.81
N ALA A 12 1.30 6.95 -7.00
CA ALA A 12 0.91 7.59 -8.27
C ALA A 12 -0.51 7.22 -8.76
N THR A 13 -1.43 6.85 -7.86
CA THR A 13 -2.83 6.50 -8.13
C THR A 13 -3.75 7.71 -8.28
N ASP A 14 -3.33 8.91 -7.88
CA ASP A 14 -4.22 10.10 -7.78
C ASP A 14 -4.11 11.08 -8.97
N MET A 15 -3.58 10.63 -10.11
CA MET A 15 -3.33 11.47 -11.30
C MET A 15 -4.53 11.61 -12.27
N HIS A 16 -5.77 11.48 -11.79
CA HIS A 16 -6.95 11.58 -12.67
C HIS A 16 -7.43 13.01 -12.98
N ASP A 17 -6.81 14.08 -12.45
CA ASP A 17 -7.41 15.43 -12.55
C ASP A 17 -6.52 16.54 -13.13
N ALA A 18 -5.44 16.21 -13.85
CA ALA A 18 -4.44 17.22 -14.25
C ALA A 18 -4.06 17.25 -15.74
N THR A 19 -4.95 16.95 -16.69
CA THR A 19 -4.77 17.34 -18.11
C THR A 19 -6.12 17.40 -18.83
N ARG A 20 -6.80 18.55 -18.79
CA ARG A 20 -7.84 18.90 -19.77
C ARG A 20 -7.21 19.77 -20.85
N PRO A 21 -7.20 19.38 -22.13
CA PRO A 21 -7.13 20.36 -23.20
C PRO A 21 -8.41 21.21 -23.14
N ALA A 22 -8.24 22.53 -23.05
CA ALA A 22 -9.33 23.46 -23.28
C ALA A 22 -9.70 23.43 -24.78
N ASP A 23 -11.00 23.58 -25.04
CA ASP A 23 -11.64 23.92 -26.31
C ASP A 23 -11.86 22.82 -27.35
N LEU A 24 -13.10 22.31 -27.37
CA LEU A 24 -13.99 22.26 -28.55
C LEU A 24 -15.41 21.90 -28.10
N HIS A 25 -16.20 22.92 -27.77
CA HIS A 25 -17.65 22.81 -27.65
C HIS A 25 -18.27 22.99 -29.04
N ASP A 26 -19.01 21.99 -29.53
CA ASP A 26 -20.35 22.24 -30.07
C ASP A 26 -21.25 20.99 -30.06
N ALA A 27 -22.42 21.19 -29.46
CA ALA A 27 -23.70 20.48 -29.57
C ALA A 27 -23.78 18.94 -29.52
N ILE A 28 -24.25 18.41 -28.37
CA ILE A 28 -25.59 17.79 -28.17
C ILE A 28 -25.89 17.88 -26.66
N ARG A 29 -27.09 18.32 -26.27
CA ARG A 29 -27.48 18.45 -24.85
C ARG A 29 -27.83 17.06 -24.28
N PRO A 30 -27.27 16.64 -23.11
CA PRO A 30 -27.52 15.32 -22.51
C PRO A 30 -28.93 15.06 -21.95
N ALA A 31 -29.91 15.94 -22.21
CA ALA A 31 -31.26 15.85 -21.65
C ALA A 31 -32.23 15.03 -22.53
N ASP A 32 -31.92 14.78 -23.80
CA ASP A 32 -32.87 14.21 -24.75
C ASP A 32 -32.71 12.69 -24.99
N LEU A 33 -31.80 12.01 -24.26
CA LEU A 33 -31.64 10.55 -24.32
C LEU A 33 -32.28 9.81 -23.13
N TYR A 34 -32.78 10.54 -22.12
CA TYR A 34 -33.22 9.96 -20.85
C TYR A 34 -34.71 9.63 -20.75
N ASP A 35 -35.53 9.96 -21.76
CA ASP A 35 -36.99 9.74 -21.74
C ASP A 35 -37.49 8.55 -22.60
N ALA A 36 -36.60 7.76 -23.23
CA ALA A 36 -37.00 6.69 -24.15
C ALA A 36 -37.02 5.26 -23.54
N ILE A 37 -36.64 5.06 -22.27
CA ILE A 37 -36.63 3.73 -21.64
C ILE A 37 -37.23 3.81 -20.24
N ARG A 38 -38.56 3.91 -20.17
CA ARG A 38 -39.34 3.64 -18.96
C ARG A 38 -40.41 2.60 -19.32
N PRO A 39 -40.56 1.49 -18.58
CA PRO A 39 -41.69 0.59 -18.78
C PRO A 39 -42.97 1.28 -18.30
N ALA A 40 -44.02 1.22 -19.12
CA ALA A 40 -45.33 1.79 -18.81
C ALA A 40 -46.00 1.06 -17.63
N SER A 41 -46.19 1.79 -16.54
CA SER A 41 -47.15 1.50 -15.49
C SER A 41 -48.57 1.85 -15.95
N GLY A 42 -49.46 0.86 -16.01
CA GLY A 42 -50.89 1.04 -16.23
C GLY A 42 -51.66 1.02 -14.91
N ASP A 43 -52.40 2.09 -14.65
CA ASP A 43 -53.34 2.30 -13.54
C ASP A 43 -54.76 2.22 -14.16
N THR A 44 -55.73 1.44 -13.69
CA THR A 44 -56.61 1.76 -12.56
C THR A 44 -57.74 0.70 -12.52
N ALA A 45 -58.16 0.26 -11.32
CA ALA A 45 -59.56 0.16 -10.87
C ALA A 45 -59.71 -0.75 -9.62
N ARG A 46 -60.09 -0.11 -8.50
CA ARG A 46 -60.72 -0.71 -7.30
C ARG A 46 -62.10 -1.30 -7.66
N PRO A 47 -62.73 -2.23 -6.87
CA PRO A 47 -62.92 -2.03 -5.43
C PRO A 47 -63.00 -3.29 -4.51
N ALA A 48 -63.11 -2.96 -3.22
CA ALA A 48 -63.90 -3.62 -2.17
C ALA A 48 -63.20 -4.51 -1.12
N ARG A 49 -63.29 -3.97 0.11
CA ARG A 49 -63.11 -4.47 1.47
C ARG A 49 -63.58 -5.92 1.72
N GLY A 50 -62.92 -6.55 2.70
CA GLY A 50 -63.52 -7.61 3.52
C GLY A 50 -62.51 -8.25 4.46
N ASP A 51 -62.52 -7.82 5.72
CA ASP A 51 -61.79 -8.40 6.85
C ASP A 51 -62.06 -9.90 7.02
N GLY A 52 -61.11 -10.62 7.64
CA GLY A 52 -61.48 -11.75 8.51
C GLY A 52 -60.65 -13.03 8.44
N GLN A 53 -59.79 -13.16 9.45
CA GLN A 53 -59.58 -14.35 10.29
C GLN A 53 -58.75 -15.55 9.81
N ALA A 54 -57.83 -15.87 10.72
CA ALA A 54 -57.01 -17.06 10.84
C ALA A 54 -57.82 -18.34 11.14
N ALA A 55 -57.30 -19.48 10.67
CA ALA A 55 -57.32 -20.81 11.31
C ALA A 55 -56.63 -21.80 10.35
N ALA A 56 -55.47 -22.35 10.70
CA ALA A 56 -55.30 -23.68 11.30
C ALA A 56 -55.14 -24.82 10.27
N ALA A 57 -53.97 -25.47 10.32
CA ALA A 57 -53.76 -26.86 9.91
C ALA A 57 -54.67 -27.81 10.74
N PRO A 58 -55.02 -29.01 10.27
CA PRO A 58 -54.13 -30.20 10.23
C PRO A 58 -54.31 -30.98 8.89
N GLY A 59 -53.53 -31.96 8.45
CA GLY A 59 -52.75 -33.01 9.11
C GLY A 59 -53.24 -34.37 8.58
N GLY A 60 -52.31 -35.17 8.03
CA GLY A 60 -52.42 -36.62 7.79
C GLY A 60 -52.90 -37.07 6.41
N ASP A 61 -52.49 -38.22 5.88
CA ASP A 61 -51.40 -39.14 6.26
C ASP A 61 -51.20 -40.18 5.12
N SER A 62 -49.95 -40.64 5.00
CA SER A 62 -49.46 -41.96 4.57
C SER A 62 -49.79 -42.60 3.20
N GLY A 63 -48.73 -43.17 2.63
CA GLY A 63 -48.72 -44.13 1.53
C GLY A 63 -47.29 -44.51 1.15
N ALA A 64 -46.56 -45.14 2.08
CA ALA A 64 -45.20 -45.64 1.89
C ALA A 64 -45.13 -46.84 0.93
N LEU A 65 -44.17 -46.83 0.00
CA LEU A 65 -43.61 -48.02 -0.65
C LEU A 65 -42.09 -47.84 -0.79
N GLY A 66 -41.36 -48.90 -0.44
CA GLY A 66 -39.94 -48.92 -0.09
C GLY A 66 -38.92 -48.77 -1.23
N PRO A 67 -37.63 -49.03 -0.92
CA PRO A 67 -36.48 -48.38 -1.52
C PRO A 67 -35.99 -49.07 -2.80
N ASN A 68 -35.56 -48.28 -3.78
CA ASN A 68 -34.86 -48.76 -4.97
C ASN A 68 -33.34 -48.55 -4.79
N PRO A 69 -32.50 -49.61 -4.83
CA PRO A 69 -31.05 -49.48 -4.68
C PRO A 69 -30.43 -49.12 -6.04
N GLY A 70 -29.53 -48.14 -6.05
CA GLY A 70 -28.62 -47.92 -7.19
C GLY A 70 -28.67 -46.54 -7.85
N ARG A 71 -28.33 -45.49 -7.09
CA ARG A 71 -27.58 -44.36 -7.66
C ARG A 71 -26.25 -44.29 -6.93
N LYS A 72 -25.19 -44.77 -7.58
CA LYS A 72 -23.82 -44.43 -7.18
C LYS A 72 -23.73 -42.91 -7.27
N SER A 73 -23.61 -42.27 -6.11
CA SER A 73 -23.09 -40.91 -5.98
C SER A 73 -21.81 -40.87 -6.81
N ALA A 74 -21.77 -40.03 -7.84
CA ALA A 74 -20.51 -39.67 -8.45
C ALA A 74 -19.74 -38.93 -7.36
N ALA A 75 -18.69 -39.58 -6.84
CA ALA A 75 -17.80 -38.98 -5.88
C ALA A 75 -17.40 -37.59 -6.40
N MET A 76 -17.62 -36.58 -5.57
CA MET A 76 -17.00 -35.28 -5.79
C MET A 76 -15.50 -35.51 -5.92
N PRO A 77 -14.81 -34.88 -6.89
CA PRO A 77 -13.36 -34.95 -6.91
C PRO A 77 -12.86 -34.43 -5.55
N GLU A 78 -12.01 -35.24 -4.89
CA GLU A 78 -11.28 -34.82 -3.70
C GLU A 78 -10.71 -33.42 -3.95
N SER A 79 -10.99 -32.48 -3.05
CA SER A 79 -10.50 -31.11 -3.14
C SER A 79 -8.98 -31.13 -3.05
N LEU A 80 -8.32 -31.04 -4.21
CA LEU A 80 -6.87 -30.92 -4.31
C LEU A 80 -6.50 -29.49 -3.90
N ASP A 81 -5.99 -29.36 -2.67
CA ASP A 81 -5.56 -28.09 -2.10
C ASP A 81 -4.44 -27.47 -2.97
N PRO A 82 -4.55 -26.19 -3.40
CA PRO A 82 -3.51 -25.52 -4.17
C PRO A 82 -2.20 -25.45 -3.35
N SER A 83 -1.06 -25.63 -4.01
CA SER A 83 0.22 -25.50 -3.30
C SER A 83 0.53 -24.02 -3.07
N TRP A 84 0.73 -23.65 -1.81
CA TRP A 84 1.06 -22.31 -1.37
C TRP A 84 2.41 -22.31 -0.66
N ALA A 85 3.23 -21.28 -0.88
CA ALA A 85 4.51 -21.12 -0.19
C ALA A 85 4.89 -19.64 -0.02
N ILE A 86 5.57 -19.33 1.09
CA ILE A 86 6.34 -18.09 1.23
C ILE A 86 7.66 -18.25 0.48
N GLY A 87 8.00 -17.25 -0.33
CA GLY A 87 9.28 -17.14 -1.01
C GLY A 87 10.45 -17.14 -0.03
N ARG A 88 11.58 -17.69 -0.47
CA ARG A 88 12.78 -17.83 0.38
C ARG A 88 13.33 -16.48 0.84
N ARG A 89 13.19 -15.42 0.03
CA ARG A 89 13.76 -14.10 0.31
C ARG A 89 12.73 -13.11 0.79
N PHE A 90 13.21 -12.14 1.54
CA PHE A 90 12.48 -10.93 1.88
C PHE A 90 13.35 -9.70 1.64
N MET A 91 12.70 -8.56 1.43
CA MET A 91 13.36 -7.26 1.49
C MET A 91 12.94 -6.54 2.76
N LEU A 92 13.91 -6.25 3.64
CA LEU A 92 13.69 -5.43 4.82
C LEU A 92 13.79 -3.95 4.43
N ARG A 93 12.77 -3.16 4.77
CA ARG A 93 12.80 -1.70 4.66
C ARG A 93 12.95 -1.11 6.06
N VAL A 94 13.96 -0.27 6.26
CA VAL A 94 14.40 0.19 7.59
C VAL A 94 14.39 1.71 7.62
N ALA A 95 13.71 2.29 8.62
CA ALA A 95 13.75 3.73 8.88
C ALA A 95 15.20 4.21 9.10
N GLY A 96 15.56 5.31 8.43
CA GLY A 96 16.90 5.89 8.40
C GLY A 96 17.49 6.14 9.78
N LEU A 97 16.68 6.74 10.66
CA LEU A 97 17.09 7.03 12.03
C LEU A 97 16.45 6.03 12.99
N PRO A 98 17.14 5.67 14.09
CA PRO A 98 16.51 4.96 15.18
C PRO A 98 15.34 5.76 15.75
N ILE A 99 14.26 5.08 16.16
CA ILE A 99 13.10 5.71 16.81
C ILE A 99 13.54 6.43 18.11
N ASP A 100 14.56 5.90 18.78
CA ASP A 100 15.11 6.47 20.01
C ASP A 100 15.63 7.91 19.81
N THR A 101 15.99 8.28 18.56
CA THR A 101 16.43 9.64 18.21
C THR A 101 15.38 10.69 18.56
N VAL A 102 14.09 10.39 18.34
CA VAL A 102 13.02 11.36 18.59
C VAL A 102 12.54 11.37 20.04
N HIS A 103 13.01 10.45 20.89
CA HIS A 103 12.69 10.45 22.32
C HIS A 103 13.21 11.70 23.04
N ALA A 104 14.33 12.27 22.57
CA ALA A 104 14.89 13.50 23.09
C ALA A 104 14.01 14.75 22.84
N LEU A 105 12.95 14.64 22.03
CA LEU A 105 11.98 15.71 21.78
C LEU A 105 10.78 15.67 22.73
N ARG A 106 10.71 14.68 23.63
CA ARG A 106 9.64 14.52 24.62
C ARG A 106 9.90 15.41 25.83
N CYS A 107 8.80 15.76 26.51
CA CYS A 107 8.78 16.45 27.79
C CYS A 107 8.21 15.50 28.86
N PRO A 108 8.96 14.45 29.28
CA PRO A 108 8.43 13.39 30.14
C PRO A 108 7.98 13.87 31.53
N ASP A 109 8.63 14.88 32.10
CA ASP A 109 8.19 15.45 33.39
C ASP A 109 6.89 16.22 33.25
N SER A 110 6.74 17.01 32.19
CA SER A 110 5.51 17.71 31.84
C SER A 110 4.38 16.74 31.53
N ALA A 111 4.67 15.64 30.83
CA ALA A 111 3.68 14.59 30.54
C ALA A 111 3.21 13.90 31.84
N ARG A 112 4.13 13.53 32.73
CA ARG A 112 3.80 13.03 34.08
C ARG A 112 2.99 14.04 34.88
N TRP A 113 3.40 15.30 34.86
CA TRP A 113 2.69 16.40 35.52
C TRP A 113 1.26 16.53 34.99
N ALA A 114 1.05 16.53 33.68
CA ALA A 114 -0.25 16.63 33.07
C ALA A 114 -1.14 15.45 33.48
N ARG A 115 -0.63 14.21 33.35
CA ARG A 115 -1.36 12.99 33.76
C ARG A 115 -1.72 13.01 35.25
N ARG A 116 -0.78 13.36 36.13
CA ARG A 116 -1.01 13.48 37.58
C ARG A 116 -2.04 14.55 37.90
N THR A 117 -1.92 15.73 37.30
CA THR A 117 -2.85 16.85 37.52
C THR A 117 -4.27 16.48 37.11
N LEU A 118 -4.42 15.80 35.97
CA LEU A 118 -5.72 15.32 35.48
C LEU A 118 -6.30 14.22 36.35
N ALA A 119 -5.48 13.31 36.87
CA ALA A 119 -5.90 12.27 37.81
C ALA A 119 -6.37 12.87 39.14
N GLU A 120 -5.62 13.84 39.70
CA GLU A 120 -6.02 14.54 40.93
C GLU A 120 -7.29 15.38 40.71
N GLU A 121 -7.43 16.03 39.57
CA GLU A 121 -8.64 16.77 39.21
C GLU A 121 -9.86 15.85 39.14
N HIS A 122 -9.71 14.66 38.54
CA HIS A 122 -10.76 13.65 38.47
C HIS A 122 -11.15 13.13 39.86
N ARG A 123 -10.16 12.76 40.69
CA ARG A 123 -10.36 12.33 42.09
C ARG A 123 -11.07 13.42 42.92
N LEU A 124 -10.69 14.68 42.76
CA LEU A 124 -11.29 15.82 43.48
C LEU A 124 -12.72 16.12 43.04
N ARG A 125 -13.06 15.93 41.76
CA ARG A 125 -14.45 16.01 41.30
C ARG A 125 -15.30 14.90 41.93
N ALA A 126 -14.83 13.66 41.91
CA ALA A 126 -15.55 12.52 42.47
C ALA A 126 -15.78 12.68 43.99
N SER A 127 -14.74 13.04 44.74
CA SER A 127 -14.85 13.30 46.18
C SER A 127 -15.69 14.54 46.50
N GLY A 128 -15.58 15.60 45.70
CA GLY A 128 -16.39 16.81 45.83
C GLY A 128 -17.89 16.56 45.58
N ALA A 129 -18.23 15.70 44.63
CA ALA A 129 -19.60 15.25 44.39
C ALA A 129 -20.15 14.45 45.58
N ALA A 130 -19.38 13.47 46.09
CA ALA A 130 -19.77 12.70 47.27
C ALA A 130 -19.95 13.58 48.52
N LEU A 131 -19.09 14.58 48.72
CA LEU A 131 -19.24 15.58 49.78
C LEU A 131 -20.48 16.46 49.57
N SER A 132 -20.74 16.88 48.33
CA SER A 132 -21.94 17.64 47.96
C SER A 132 -23.24 16.89 48.29
N ASP A 133 -23.27 15.58 48.09
CA ASP A 133 -24.42 14.74 48.38
C ASP A 133 -24.64 14.60 49.89
N ARG A 134 -23.57 14.41 50.67
CA ARG A 134 -23.64 14.42 52.15
C ARG A 134 -24.06 15.78 52.71
N LEU A 135 -23.64 16.88 52.09
CA LEU A 135 -24.10 18.23 52.47
C LEU A 135 -25.59 18.45 52.15
N TYR A 136 -26.15 17.77 51.14
CA TYR A 136 -27.57 17.89 50.81
C TYR A 136 -28.47 17.37 51.94
N GLU A 137 -28.06 16.31 52.63
CA GLU A 137 -28.78 15.80 53.81
C GLU A 137 -28.83 16.85 54.93
N LEU A 138 -27.72 17.56 55.17
CA LEU A 138 -27.65 18.64 56.17
C LEU A 138 -28.44 19.88 55.78
N VAL A 139 -28.61 20.16 54.48
CA VAL A 139 -29.48 21.23 53.98
C VAL A 139 -30.96 20.94 54.30
N GLY A 140 -31.37 19.67 54.23
CA GLY A 140 -32.74 19.24 54.52
C GLY A 140 -33.07 19.20 56.02
N ALA A 141 -32.06 18.99 56.87
CA ALA A 141 -32.21 18.86 58.33
C ALA A 141 -32.04 20.19 59.10
N ASN A 142 -31.84 21.32 58.42
CA ASN A 142 -31.54 22.60 59.05
C ASN A 142 -32.68 23.63 58.85
N ASP A 143 -33.25 24.09 59.96
CA ASP A 143 -34.36 25.07 59.99
C ASP A 143 -33.88 26.54 59.89
N ASP A 144 -32.58 26.82 60.04
CA ASP A 144 -32.00 28.16 59.85
C ASP A 144 -31.82 28.48 58.35
N GLU A 145 -32.61 29.44 57.87
CA GLU A 145 -32.59 29.91 56.49
C GLU A 145 -31.24 30.52 56.05
N ALA A 146 -30.48 31.12 56.97
CA ALA A 146 -29.16 31.68 56.67
C ALA A 146 -28.12 30.56 56.48
N ALA A 147 -28.09 29.58 57.39
CA ALA A 147 -27.23 28.42 57.31
C ALA A 147 -27.56 27.52 56.09
N ARG A 148 -28.84 27.32 55.79
CA ARG A 148 -29.31 26.56 54.61
C ARG A 148 -28.80 27.17 53.30
N ARG A 149 -28.88 28.51 53.16
CA ARG A 149 -28.35 29.21 51.98
C ARG A 149 -26.83 29.10 51.87
N ALA A 150 -26.11 29.11 52.99
CA ALA A 150 -24.65 28.95 53.00
C ALA A 150 -24.21 27.52 52.62
N LEU A 151 -24.89 26.49 53.14
CA LEU A 151 -24.66 25.09 52.78
C LEU A 151 -24.95 24.80 51.32
N LEU A 152 -26.01 25.40 50.75
CA LEU A 152 -26.31 25.28 49.32
C LEU A 152 -25.23 25.90 48.43
N ARG A 153 -24.66 27.04 48.85
CA ARG A 153 -23.52 27.66 48.15
C ARG A 153 -22.29 26.76 48.22
N LEU A 154 -21.93 26.28 49.41
CA LEU A 154 -20.79 25.37 49.61
C LEU A 154 -20.95 24.09 48.79
N ARG A 155 -22.14 23.47 48.83
CA ARG A 155 -22.48 22.31 47.99
C ARG A 155 -22.21 22.59 46.52
N ARG A 156 -22.70 23.72 46.00
CA ARG A 156 -22.46 24.13 44.61
C ARG A 156 -20.97 24.35 44.33
N GLU A 157 -20.21 24.91 45.27
CA GLU A 157 -18.77 25.11 45.11
C GLU A 157 -18.02 23.77 45.06
N LEU A 158 -18.27 22.84 46.00
CA LEU A 158 -17.66 21.51 46.01
C LEU A 158 -18.02 20.68 44.78
N PHE A 159 -19.30 20.65 44.43
CA PHE A 159 -19.80 19.93 43.25
C PHE A 159 -19.15 20.45 41.95
N ASN A 160 -18.95 21.77 41.84
CA ASN A 160 -18.28 22.37 40.68
C ASN A 160 -16.74 22.39 40.80
N ASN A 161 -16.17 21.67 41.76
CA ASN A 161 -14.72 21.62 42.04
C ASN A 161 -14.08 23.02 42.22
N ARG A 162 -14.80 23.94 42.87
CA ARG A 162 -14.35 25.32 43.17
C ARG A 162 -13.95 25.43 44.63
N LEU A 163 -12.78 26.02 44.87
CA LEU A 163 -12.31 26.32 46.21
C LEU A 163 -13.15 27.47 46.81
N PRO A 164 -13.85 27.28 47.95
CA PRO A 164 -14.59 28.35 48.60
C PRO A 164 -13.69 29.53 48.98
N ARG A 165 -14.21 30.76 48.85
CA ARG A 165 -13.46 31.97 49.23
C ARG A 165 -13.21 32.05 50.74
N ASP A 166 -14.19 31.65 51.54
CA ASP A 166 -14.10 31.59 53.00
C ASP A 166 -14.06 30.12 53.47
N GLN A 167 -12.86 29.55 53.48
CA GLN A 167 -12.63 28.14 53.84
C GLN A 167 -12.83 27.90 55.33
N ALA A 168 -12.40 28.84 56.17
CA ALA A 168 -12.55 28.75 57.62
C ALA A 168 -14.03 28.83 58.02
N GLY A 169 -14.79 29.74 57.40
CA GLY A 169 -16.24 29.82 57.56
C GLY A 169 -16.98 28.58 57.05
N ALA A 170 -16.53 27.98 55.94
CA ALA A 170 -17.11 26.74 55.44
C ALA A 170 -16.92 25.56 56.43
N LEU A 171 -15.73 25.41 57.00
CA LEU A 171 -15.46 24.38 58.03
C LEU A 171 -16.24 24.63 59.32
N ALA A 172 -16.29 25.88 59.78
CA ALA A 172 -17.06 26.28 60.95
C ALA A 172 -18.56 26.01 60.77
N LEU A 173 -19.11 26.31 59.58
CA LEU A 173 -20.50 26.06 59.23
C LEU A 173 -20.85 24.57 59.29
N VAL A 174 -20.01 23.70 58.70
CA VAL A 174 -20.24 22.25 58.71
C VAL A 174 -20.11 21.68 60.13
N SER A 175 -19.14 22.18 60.90
CA SER A 175 -18.92 21.77 62.30
C SER A 175 -20.08 22.19 63.22
N ALA A 176 -20.69 23.36 62.98
CA ALA A 176 -21.77 23.89 63.81
C ALA A 176 -23.14 23.24 63.54
N VAL A 177 -23.39 22.73 62.33
CA VAL A 177 -24.72 22.26 61.91
C VAL A 177 -24.94 20.75 62.13
N GLY A 178 -23.89 19.92 62.25
CA GLY A 178 -24.02 18.46 62.06
C GLY A 178 -24.05 17.53 63.29
N GLY A 179 -24.04 18.01 64.55
CA GLY A 179 -23.98 17.12 65.74
C GLY A 179 -22.80 16.12 65.73
N GLU A 180 -22.94 14.92 66.31
CA GLU A 180 -21.87 13.88 66.32
C GLU A 180 -21.42 13.41 64.91
N ARG A 181 -22.27 13.58 63.88
CA ARG A 181 -21.94 13.27 62.47
C ARG A 181 -21.18 14.41 61.77
N ALA A 182 -21.05 15.58 62.40
CA ALA A 182 -20.35 16.75 61.84
C ALA A 182 -18.84 16.56 61.73
N SER A 183 -18.22 15.86 62.69
CA SER A 183 -16.75 15.80 62.79
C SER A 183 -16.15 15.10 61.58
N ALA A 184 -16.66 13.92 61.21
CA ALA A 184 -16.17 13.17 60.06
C ALA A 184 -16.38 13.94 58.73
N LEU A 185 -17.53 14.61 58.57
CA LEU A 185 -17.78 15.42 57.37
C LEU A 185 -16.90 16.68 57.32
N ALA A 186 -16.60 17.29 58.47
CA ALA A 186 -15.68 18.42 58.55
C ALA A 186 -14.23 17.99 58.26
N ASP A 187 -13.81 16.81 58.71
CA ASP A 187 -12.51 16.22 58.40
C ASP A 187 -12.38 15.91 56.89
N ASP A 188 -13.40 15.28 56.29
CA ASP A 188 -13.43 15.01 54.86
C ASP A 188 -13.43 16.32 54.02
N LEU A 189 -14.18 17.34 54.46
CA LEU A 189 -14.16 18.66 53.84
C LEU A 189 -12.78 19.33 53.98
N ASN A 190 -12.15 19.23 55.15
CA ASN A 190 -10.82 19.79 55.36
C ASN A 190 -9.76 19.11 54.47
N GLY A 191 -9.83 17.78 54.35
CA GLY A 191 -9.02 16.99 53.42
C GLY A 191 -9.22 17.44 51.97
N TRP A 192 -10.48 17.56 51.53
CA TRP A 192 -10.81 18.05 50.18
C TRP A 192 -10.30 19.47 49.93
N LEU A 193 -10.42 20.39 50.89
CA LEU A 193 -9.92 21.76 50.77
C LEU A 193 -8.38 21.80 50.65
N ALA A 194 -7.67 20.95 51.42
CA ALA A 194 -6.22 20.83 51.34
C ALA A 194 -5.78 20.28 49.97
N ASP A 195 -6.37 19.19 49.53
CA ASP A 195 -6.11 18.58 48.22
C ASP A 195 -6.43 19.57 47.08
N ARG A 196 -7.49 20.38 47.22
CA ARG A 196 -7.87 21.37 46.21
C ARG A 196 -6.88 22.53 46.10
N ARG A 197 -6.24 22.92 47.21
CA ARG A 197 -5.11 23.88 47.22
C ARG A 197 -3.89 23.25 46.54
N GLN A 198 -3.56 22.00 46.88
CA GLN A 198 -2.47 21.28 46.23
C GLN A 198 -2.68 21.15 44.72
N LEU A 199 -3.92 20.92 44.25
CA LEU A 199 -4.23 20.93 42.82
C LEU A 199 -3.96 22.31 42.18
N ALA A 200 -4.25 23.41 42.87
CA ALA A 200 -3.95 24.75 42.37
C ALA A 200 -2.43 24.99 42.27
N GLU A 201 -1.66 24.50 43.24
CA GLU A 201 -0.19 24.52 43.21
C GLU A 201 0.36 23.66 42.08
N LEU A 202 -0.20 22.47 41.83
CA LEU A 202 0.15 21.62 40.69
C LEU A 202 -0.07 22.35 39.37
N TYR A 203 -1.23 22.98 39.17
CA TYR A 203 -1.48 23.78 37.97
C TYR A 203 -0.47 24.93 37.80
N ALA A 204 -0.12 25.62 38.88
CA ALA A 204 0.86 26.72 38.85
C ALA A 204 2.28 26.24 38.52
N ALA A 205 2.65 25.02 38.91
CA ALA A 205 3.96 24.43 38.64
C ALA A 205 4.16 24.00 37.17
N GLY A 206 3.07 23.82 36.40
CA GLY A 206 3.14 23.30 35.04
C GLY A 206 3.83 24.22 34.02
N GLU A 207 3.57 25.53 34.10
CA GLU A 207 4.11 26.50 33.14
C GLU A 207 5.64 26.58 33.14
N PRO A 208 6.32 26.78 34.29
CA PRO A 208 7.79 26.79 34.30
C PRO A 208 8.38 25.43 33.90
N LEU A 209 7.76 24.32 34.34
CA LEU A 209 8.22 22.97 33.99
C LEU A 209 8.21 22.71 32.49
N LEU A 210 7.08 23.00 31.83
CA LEU A 210 6.95 22.82 30.39
C LEU A 210 7.85 23.77 29.61
N ALA A 211 8.00 25.02 30.07
CA ALA A 211 8.88 25.99 29.42
C ALA A 211 10.33 25.49 29.40
N ASP A 212 10.82 24.94 30.52
CA ASP A 212 12.17 24.42 30.67
C ASP A 212 12.39 23.17 29.79
N GLU A 213 11.50 22.18 29.83
CA GLU A 213 11.63 20.99 28.99
C GLU A 213 11.44 21.31 27.50
N LEU A 214 10.55 22.23 27.13
CA LEU A 214 10.38 22.64 25.73
C LEU A 214 11.61 23.37 25.20
N ALA A 215 12.29 24.17 26.03
CA ALA A 215 13.57 24.76 25.68
C ALA A 215 14.64 23.68 25.44
N ALA A 216 14.72 22.68 26.32
CA ALA A 216 15.61 21.54 26.15
C ALA A 216 15.30 20.74 24.87
N SER A 217 14.02 20.45 24.59
CA SER A 217 13.57 19.76 23.37
C SER A 217 13.93 20.52 22.09
N ARG A 218 13.90 21.86 22.10
CA ARG A 218 14.37 22.66 20.94
C ARG A 218 15.88 22.58 20.75
N VAL A 219 16.65 22.54 21.83
CA VAL A 219 18.10 22.31 21.75
C VAL A 219 18.39 20.91 21.22
N ALA A 220 17.66 19.89 21.69
CA ALA A 220 17.75 18.53 21.16
C ALA A 220 17.39 18.47 19.67
N LEU A 221 16.31 19.15 19.24
CA LEU A 221 15.96 19.24 17.82
C LEU A 221 17.10 19.83 16.99
N ARG A 222 17.72 20.93 17.42
CA ARG A 222 18.86 21.52 16.69
C ARG A 222 20.04 20.56 16.57
N ARG A 223 20.32 19.76 17.61
CA ARG A 223 21.36 18.71 17.55
C ARG A 223 21.01 17.58 16.59
N ILE A 224 19.76 17.11 16.60
CA ILE A 224 19.27 16.05 15.71
C ILE A 224 19.24 16.53 14.25
N VAL A 225 18.90 17.79 14.02
CA VAL A 225 18.89 18.40 12.69
C VAL A 225 20.28 18.43 12.06
N ASP A 226 21.34 18.39 12.86
CA ASP A 226 22.71 18.28 12.38
C ASP A 226 23.14 16.83 12.08
N ASP A 227 22.23 15.85 12.23
CA ASP A 227 22.52 14.46 11.87
C ASP A 227 22.71 14.31 10.36
N ASP A 228 23.87 13.76 10.01
CA ASP A 228 24.31 13.59 8.63
C ASP A 228 23.35 12.73 7.80
N GLN A 229 22.76 11.69 8.40
CA GLN A 229 21.85 10.80 7.71
C GLN A 229 20.52 11.48 7.38
N LEU A 230 20.01 12.32 8.30
CA LEU A 230 18.84 13.15 8.03
C LEU A 230 19.15 14.20 6.94
N ARG A 231 20.30 14.87 7.04
CA ARG A 231 20.69 15.97 6.14
C ARG A 231 20.91 15.48 4.71
N ARG A 232 21.56 14.34 4.52
CA ARG A 232 21.79 13.73 3.19
C ARG A 232 20.48 13.48 2.43
N GLY A 233 19.47 12.93 3.10
CA GLY A 233 18.17 12.66 2.49
C GLY A 233 17.37 13.93 2.26
N LEU A 234 17.48 14.90 3.18
CA LEU A 234 16.83 16.18 3.04
C LEU A 234 17.40 17.01 1.89
N LEU A 235 18.68 16.90 1.60
CA LEU A 235 19.31 17.55 0.47
C LEU A 235 18.67 17.16 -0.87
N LEU A 236 18.21 15.90 -1.02
CA LEU A 236 17.48 15.44 -2.20
C LEU A 236 15.99 15.75 -2.12
N ALA A 237 15.36 15.56 -0.95
CA ALA A 237 13.93 15.77 -0.77
C ALA A 237 13.51 17.24 -0.82
N SER A 238 14.30 18.13 -0.21
CA SER A 238 14.01 19.55 -0.07
C SER A 238 15.29 20.38 0.07
N PRO A 239 16.02 20.62 -1.04
CA PRO A 239 17.25 21.43 -1.03
C PRO A 239 17.05 22.82 -0.42
N THR A 240 15.87 23.41 -0.64
CA THR A 240 15.49 24.73 -0.10
C THR A 240 15.36 24.72 1.42
N LEU A 241 14.92 23.60 2.02
CA LEU A 241 14.86 23.47 3.47
C LEU A 241 16.27 23.24 4.04
N ASP A 242 17.05 22.32 3.44
CA ASP A 242 18.44 22.05 3.85
C ASP A 242 19.28 23.34 3.91
N GLY A 243 19.21 24.18 2.88
CA GLY A 243 19.94 25.45 2.82
C GLY A 243 19.55 26.48 3.89
N GLN A 244 18.50 26.22 4.68
CA GLN A 244 18.09 27.07 5.82
C GLN A 244 18.52 26.48 7.17
N LEU A 245 19.02 25.23 7.21
CA LEU A 245 19.25 24.51 8.45
C LEU A 245 20.51 24.97 9.19
N ASP A 246 21.58 25.36 8.50
CA ASP A 246 22.80 25.85 9.17
C ASP A 246 22.51 27.07 10.05
N ALA A 247 21.76 28.03 9.51
CA ALA A 247 21.32 29.21 10.25
C ALA A 247 20.31 28.87 11.37
N PHE A 248 19.52 27.81 11.19
CA PHE A 248 18.59 27.33 12.21
C PHE A 248 19.31 26.66 13.38
N VAL A 249 20.33 25.84 13.09
CA VAL A 249 21.17 25.16 14.09
C VAL A 249 22.00 26.17 14.88
N ALA A 250 22.56 27.18 14.19
CA ALA A 250 23.37 28.22 14.81
C ALA A 250 22.58 29.27 15.62
N ASP A 251 21.25 29.30 15.50
CA ASP A 251 20.41 30.22 16.26
C ASP A 251 20.52 29.92 17.76
N THR A 252 20.69 30.94 18.60
CA THR A 252 20.72 30.84 20.07
C THR A 252 19.57 31.60 20.73
N SER A 253 18.62 32.10 19.94
CA SER A 253 17.48 32.88 20.42
C SER A 253 16.65 32.07 21.42
N ALA A 254 16.38 32.67 22.58
CA ALA A 254 15.59 32.05 23.65
C ALA A 254 14.14 31.73 23.21
N ARG A 255 13.59 32.49 22.25
CA ARG A 255 12.26 32.25 21.67
C ARG A 255 12.36 32.24 20.14
N PRO A 256 11.84 31.20 19.45
CA PRO A 256 11.87 31.14 18.01
C PRO A 256 10.91 32.18 17.40
N GLY A 257 11.36 32.91 16.37
CA GLY A 257 10.52 33.79 15.57
C GLY A 257 9.57 33.02 14.64
N LYS A 258 8.75 33.73 13.86
CA LYS A 258 7.80 33.12 12.91
C LYS A 258 8.50 32.24 11.87
N ARG A 259 9.68 32.65 11.40
CA ARG A 259 10.49 31.91 10.42
C ARG A 259 11.04 30.62 11.03
N GLN A 260 11.66 30.69 12.21
CA GLN A 260 12.16 29.50 12.91
C GLN A 260 11.06 28.48 13.15
N ARG A 261 9.89 28.89 13.64
CA ARG A 261 8.75 27.97 13.84
C ARG A 261 8.28 27.30 12.55
N LYS A 262 8.42 27.97 11.39
CA LYS A 262 8.12 27.34 10.10
C LYS A 262 9.14 26.24 9.76
N ILE A 263 10.43 26.54 9.96
CA ILE A 263 11.53 25.58 9.75
C ILE A 263 11.38 24.39 10.70
N GLU A 264 11.15 24.62 12.00
CA GLU A 264 10.90 23.58 13.02
C GLU A 264 9.85 22.58 12.55
N ARG A 265 8.69 23.05 12.10
CA ARG A 265 7.61 22.17 11.62
C ARG A 265 7.99 21.38 10.38
N SER A 266 8.61 22.04 9.40
CA SER A 266 9.02 21.38 8.17
C SER A 266 10.08 20.30 8.45
N VAL A 267 11.07 20.58 9.30
CA VAL A 267 12.12 19.61 9.62
C VAL A 267 11.59 18.47 10.49
N LEU A 268 10.63 18.72 11.38
CA LEU A 268 9.94 17.66 12.14
C LEU A 268 9.21 16.67 11.23
N SER A 269 8.58 17.13 10.15
CA SER A 269 7.93 16.24 9.16
C SER A 269 8.93 15.24 8.56
N TYR A 270 10.13 15.71 8.18
CA TYR A 270 11.19 14.87 7.65
C TYR A 270 11.86 14.00 8.71
N LEU A 271 12.08 14.53 9.91
CA LEU A 271 12.64 13.77 11.02
C LEU A 271 11.74 12.59 11.39
N TYR A 272 10.44 12.82 11.58
CA TYR A 272 9.49 11.73 11.85
C TYR A 272 9.31 10.79 10.66
N ARG A 273 9.40 11.26 9.41
CA ARG A 273 9.47 10.36 8.25
C ARG A 273 10.70 9.45 8.33
N THR A 274 11.85 10.00 8.69
CA THR A 274 13.14 9.29 8.74
C THR A 274 13.22 8.30 9.91
N ALA A 275 12.56 8.59 11.04
CA ALA A 275 12.60 7.73 12.22
C ALA A 275 11.42 6.74 12.32
N CYS A 276 10.26 7.09 11.74
CA CYS A 276 9.00 6.35 11.99
C CYS A 276 8.37 5.74 10.74
N LYS A 277 8.96 5.89 9.54
CA LYS A 277 8.40 5.34 8.29
C LYS A 277 9.42 4.50 7.54
N THR A 278 8.91 3.55 6.77
CA THR A 278 9.69 2.55 6.01
C THR A 278 9.51 2.69 4.50
N SER A 279 9.06 3.86 4.01
CA SER A 279 8.95 4.12 2.57
C SER A 279 10.32 4.46 1.96
N PRO A 280 10.82 3.70 0.96
CA PRO A 280 12.14 3.94 0.37
C PRO A 280 12.30 5.31 -0.28
N PHE A 281 13.24 6.13 0.23
CA PHE A 281 13.66 7.39 -0.37
C PHE A 281 15.02 7.81 0.20
N SER A 282 16.11 7.73 -0.57
CA SER A 282 17.45 8.19 -0.15
C SER A 282 17.80 7.64 1.26
N THR A 283 18.50 8.41 2.08
CA THR A 283 18.91 8.01 3.44
C THR A 283 17.77 8.03 4.45
N PHE A 284 16.54 8.44 4.07
CA PHE A 284 15.39 8.38 4.96
C PHE A 284 14.96 6.95 5.27
N THR A 285 15.21 6.03 4.35
CA THR A 285 14.90 4.61 4.50
C THR A 285 15.91 3.79 3.70
N ALA A 286 16.56 2.84 4.35
CA ALA A 286 17.39 1.86 3.64
C ALA A 286 16.62 0.57 3.36
N VAL A 287 17.11 -0.20 2.38
CA VAL A 287 16.69 -1.58 2.14
C VAL A 287 17.80 -2.55 2.48
N ALA A 288 17.45 -3.74 2.96
CA ALA A 288 18.40 -4.82 3.18
C ALA A 288 17.79 -6.13 2.68
N LEU A 289 18.59 -6.90 1.92
CA LEU A 289 18.21 -8.22 1.43
C LEU A 289 18.40 -9.26 2.54
N GLY A 290 17.42 -10.15 2.72
CA GLY A 290 17.52 -11.28 3.64
C GLY A 290 16.87 -12.55 3.12
N ASP A 291 17.18 -13.65 3.79
CA ASP A 291 16.67 -15.00 3.52
C ASP A 291 15.95 -15.55 4.77
N PHE A 292 14.83 -16.24 4.55
CA PHE A 292 14.20 -17.08 5.56
C PHE A 292 14.90 -18.43 5.64
N HIS A 293 15.22 -18.87 6.85
CA HIS A 293 15.72 -20.22 7.10
C HIS A 293 14.60 -21.10 7.68
N PRO A 294 14.48 -22.37 7.24
CA PRO A 294 13.56 -23.32 7.85
C PRO A 294 13.86 -23.46 9.34
N VAL A 295 12.81 -23.40 10.16
CA VAL A 295 12.91 -23.85 11.55
C VAL A 295 12.74 -25.36 11.50
N ASP A 296 13.77 -26.12 11.86
CA ASP A 296 13.66 -27.59 11.99
C ASP A 296 12.67 -27.90 13.11
N HIS A 297 11.43 -28.22 12.72
CA HIS A 297 10.54 -28.98 13.58
C HIS A 297 11.10 -30.39 13.60
N ALA A 298 11.84 -30.74 14.66
CA ALA A 298 12.35 -32.10 14.82
C ALA A 298 11.22 -33.12 14.57
N ASP A 299 11.48 -34.04 13.65
CA ASP A 299 10.60 -35.10 13.19
C ASP A 299 9.82 -35.79 14.32
N HIS A 300 8.58 -35.38 14.55
CA HIS A 300 7.55 -36.28 15.05
C HIS A 300 6.69 -36.71 13.86
N ILE A 301 7.28 -37.61 13.07
CA ILE A 301 6.63 -38.34 11.99
C ILE A 301 5.45 -39.14 12.57
N ASP A 302 4.29 -38.90 11.96
CA ASP A 302 3.18 -39.81 11.72
C ASP A 302 3.41 -41.27 12.17
N HIS A 303 2.86 -41.62 13.34
CA HIS A 303 2.47 -42.99 13.64
C HIS A 303 0.96 -43.16 13.44
N ALA A 304 0.49 -42.93 12.21
CA ALA A 304 -0.87 -43.24 11.84
C ALA A 304 -1.04 -43.58 10.34
N ASP A 305 -0.08 -44.24 9.69
CA ASP A 305 -0.36 -44.81 8.36
C ASP A 305 0.57 -45.95 7.91
N ARG A 306 0.89 -46.88 8.81
CA ARG A 306 1.49 -48.18 8.45
C ARG A 306 0.91 -49.33 9.27
N ALA A 307 -0.32 -49.70 8.94
CA ALA A 307 -0.87 -51.00 9.26
C ALA A 307 -1.68 -51.53 8.08
N ASP A 308 -1.05 -51.75 6.93
CA ASP A 308 -1.33 -52.96 6.15
C ASP A 308 -0.25 -53.24 5.11
N HIS A 309 -0.04 -54.54 4.86
CA HIS A 309 0.79 -55.14 3.81
C HIS A 309 2.28 -55.39 4.11
N LEU A 310 2.51 -56.33 5.04
CA LEU A 310 3.60 -57.30 4.93
C LEU A 310 3.04 -58.67 4.56
N ASN A 311 3.18 -59.10 3.29
CA ASN A 311 3.45 -60.51 2.95
C ASN A 311 3.72 -60.72 1.44
N ARG A 312 5.00 -60.85 1.05
CA ARG A 312 5.51 -62.05 0.35
C ARG A 312 7.02 -61.96 0.09
N ALA A 313 7.66 -63.09 0.38
CA ALA A 313 9.08 -63.37 0.39
C ALA A 313 9.72 -63.58 -0.99
N ALA A 314 11.04 -63.34 -1.08
CA ALA A 314 12.12 -64.28 -1.45
C ALA A 314 13.45 -63.50 -1.68
N PRO A 315 14.65 -64.13 -1.72
CA PRO A 315 15.45 -64.50 -0.55
C PRO A 315 16.86 -63.85 -0.51
N ALA A 316 17.47 -64.07 0.66
CA ALA A 316 18.83 -63.75 1.13
C ALA A 316 19.97 -64.11 0.16
N ASP A 317 21.19 -63.54 0.26
CA ASP A 317 22.22 -63.69 1.32
C ASP A 317 23.51 -62.98 0.82
N PRO A 318 24.65 -62.88 1.57
CA PRO A 318 24.84 -62.82 3.03
C PRO A 318 26.00 -61.87 3.52
N VAL A 319 25.95 -61.48 4.82
CA VAL A 319 27.04 -61.57 5.85
C VAL A 319 28.23 -60.57 5.74
N ASP A 320 28.77 -59.89 6.78
CA ASP A 320 28.95 -60.15 8.22
C ASP A 320 29.33 -58.83 9.00
N PRO A 321 29.68 -58.80 10.31
CA PRO A 321 28.99 -57.98 11.31
C PRO A 321 29.95 -57.11 12.17
N ALA A 322 29.40 -56.37 13.14
CA ALA A 322 30.00 -56.21 14.48
C ALA A 322 29.09 -55.34 15.37
N ASP A 323 28.29 -56.03 16.17
CA ASP A 323 27.74 -55.61 17.47
C ASP A 323 28.86 -55.69 18.55
N PRO A 324 28.67 -55.47 19.87
CA PRO A 324 27.49 -54.99 20.62
C PRO A 324 27.81 -54.01 21.78
N ALA A 325 26.77 -53.43 22.40
CA ALA A 325 26.44 -53.62 23.84
C ALA A 325 25.54 -52.52 24.45
N ASP A 326 24.28 -52.92 24.61
CA ASP A 326 23.21 -52.62 25.61
C ASP A 326 23.70 -52.56 27.09
N PRO A 327 22.87 -52.42 28.16
CA PRO A 327 21.44 -52.09 28.28
C PRO A 327 21.04 -51.16 29.46
N ALA A 328 19.71 -50.97 29.59
CA ALA A 328 18.92 -50.99 30.83
C ALA A 328 18.62 -49.64 31.53
N ASP A 329 17.46 -49.40 32.12
CA ASP A 329 16.10 -49.99 32.14
C ASP A 329 15.33 -49.12 33.16
N ASN A 330 14.13 -48.63 32.85
CA ASN A 330 13.01 -48.70 33.79
C ASN A 330 11.72 -48.14 33.19
N ILE A 331 10.83 -49.09 32.94
CA ILE A 331 9.40 -48.96 32.81
C ILE A 331 8.78 -48.71 34.20
N ALA A 332 7.82 -47.79 34.34
CA ALA A 332 6.45 -48.13 34.75
C ALA A 332 5.55 -46.93 35.10
N ARG A 333 4.31 -47.03 34.58
CA ARG A 333 3.01 -46.53 35.07
C ARG A 333 2.47 -45.19 34.55
N THR A 334 1.76 -45.35 33.43
CA THR A 334 0.38 -44.91 33.17
C THR A 334 -0.39 -44.30 34.35
N ASP A 335 -0.92 -43.10 34.13
CA ASP A 335 -2.31 -42.78 34.49
C ASP A 335 -2.93 -41.87 33.43
N THR A 336 -4.17 -42.19 33.12
CA THR A 336 -5.05 -41.65 32.08
C THR A 336 -5.76 -40.38 32.55
N SER A 337 -5.69 -39.30 31.77
CA SER A 337 -6.82 -38.36 31.61
C SER A 337 -6.68 -37.59 30.29
N ASP A 338 -7.52 -37.97 29.34
CA ASP A 338 -7.76 -37.27 28.09
C ASP A 338 -8.44 -35.91 28.28
N ALA A 339 -8.23 -35.06 27.26
CA ALA A 339 -8.99 -33.86 26.91
C ALA A 339 -8.67 -32.54 27.64
N ALA A 340 -7.44 -32.03 27.53
CA ALA A 340 -7.13 -30.60 27.74
C ALA A 340 -5.75 -30.11 27.21
N ALA A 341 -5.11 -30.77 26.23
CA ALA A 341 -3.67 -30.56 25.95
C ALA A 341 -3.29 -30.21 24.50
N THR A 342 -4.13 -29.51 23.74
CA THR A 342 -3.78 -29.00 22.39
C THR A 342 -3.61 -27.47 22.32
N ALA A 343 -3.50 -26.79 23.46
CA ALA A 343 -3.37 -25.32 23.50
C ALA A 343 -2.14 -24.81 24.27
N HIS A 344 -1.16 -25.67 24.61
CA HIS A 344 -0.08 -25.27 25.52
C HIS A 344 1.37 -25.53 25.07
N GLU A 345 1.61 -25.86 23.80
CA GLU A 345 2.98 -25.95 23.23
C GLU A 345 3.18 -25.01 22.04
N MET A 346 2.74 -23.76 22.16
CA MET A 346 3.16 -22.66 21.28
C MET A 346 3.89 -21.59 22.11
N ALA A 347 5.08 -21.94 22.59
CA ALA A 347 6.02 -20.98 23.19
C ALA A 347 6.47 -19.92 22.14
N PRO A 348 6.85 -18.70 22.57
CA PRO A 348 6.84 -17.51 21.73
C PRO A 348 8.01 -17.50 20.73
N GLN A 349 7.75 -17.86 19.48
CA GLN A 349 8.74 -17.92 18.39
C GLN A 349 9.42 -16.56 18.08
N LEU A 350 8.83 -15.45 18.53
CA LEU A 350 9.35 -14.09 18.39
C LEU A 350 10.09 -13.57 19.63
N ALA A 351 10.12 -14.31 20.74
CA ALA A 351 10.86 -13.91 21.93
C ALA A 351 12.38 -14.12 21.71
N GLY A 352 13.05 -13.07 21.22
CA GLY A 352 14.51 -13.01 21.19
C GLY A 352 15.18 -12.93 19.80
N GLN A 353 14.42 -12.94 18.70
CA GLN A 353 15.01 -12.75 17.36
C GLN A 353 15.01 -11.27 16.96
N THR A 354 15.98 -10.52 17.50
CA THR A 354 16.25 -9.16 17.05
C THR A 354 17.24 -9.18 15.88
N MET A 355 16.86 -8.60 14.74
CA MET A 355 17.76 -8.39 13.61
C MET A 355 18.73 -7.23 13.93
N ARG A 356 20.02 -7.47 13.79
CA ARG A 356 21.07 -6.45 14.01
C ARG A 356 21.62 -5.97 12.68
N LEU A 357 21.58 -4.66 12.46
CA LEU A 357 22.11 -3.98 11.30
C LEU A 357 23.49 -3.41 11.58
N ALA A 358 24.34 -3.38 10.56
CA ALA A 358 25.55 -2.58 10.55
C ALA A 358 25.19 -1.08 10.53
N ASP A 359 26.05 -0.26 11.15
CA ASP A 359 25.85 1.19 11.19
C ASP A 359 26.22 1.88 9.87
N GLU A 360 27.10 1.27 9.09
CA GLU A 360 27.52 1.78 7.78
C GLU A 360 26.55 1.33 6.69
N TRP A 361 25.92 2.30 6.04
CA TRP A 361 24.98 2.08 4.94
C TRP A 361 25.60 2.52 3.61
N THR A 362 25.25 1.83 2.53
CA THR A 362 25.83 2.08 1.20
C THR A 362 24.85 2.87 0.32
N SER A 363 25.33 3.94 -0.29
CA SER A 363 24.56 4.79 -1.22
C SER A 363 24.76 4.33 -2.66
N HIS A 364 23.66 4.26 -3.42
CA HIS A 364 23.63 3.89 -4.85
C HIS A 364 22.97 5.01 -5.66
N PRO A 365 23.70 6.09 -5.98
CA PRO A 365 23.16 7.21 -6.74
C PRO A 365 23.06 6.89 -8.24
N ARG A 366 21.98 7.34 -8.87
CA ARG A 366 21.79 7.33 -10.33
C ARG A 366 21.31 8.70 -10.80
N LEU A 367 21.74 9.12 -11.99
CA LEU A 367 21.19 10.32 -12.62
C LEU A 367 19.69 10.10 -12.90
N ASN A 368 18.90 11.16 -12.75
CA ASN A 368 17.51 11.16 -13.21
C ASN A 368 17.47 11.00 -14.74
N VAL A 369 16.87 9.91 -15.24
CA VAL A 369 16.83 9.58 -16.67
C VAL A 369 16.08 10.61 -17.51
N VAL A 370 15.21 11.43 -16.91
CA VAL A 370 14.57 12.57 -17.58
C VAL A 370 15.63 13.56 -18.10
N VAL A 371 16.75 13.73 -17.40
CA VAL A 371 17.87 14.57 -17.88
C VAL A 371 18.40 14.05 -19.22
N LEU A 372 18.55 12.73 -19.37
CA LEU A 372 19.01 12.12 -20.62
C LEU A 372 18.00 12.34 -21.74
N GLY A 373 16.70 12.17 -21.44
CA GLY A 373 15.62 12.48 -22.39
C GLY A 373 15.71 13.91 -22.93
N ARG A 374 15.89 14.91 -22.04
CA ARG A 374 16.04 16.31 -22.47
C ARG A 374 17.29 16.56 -23.32
N LEU A 375 18.40 15.86 -23.08
CA LEU A 375 19.58 15.95 -23.95
C LEU A 375 19.30 15.34 -25.34
N VAL A 376 18.58 14.22 -25.39
CA VAL A 376 18.15 13.59 -26.65
C VAL A 376 17.23 14.51 -27.44
N ASP A 377 16.27 15.16 -26.79
CA ASP A 377 15.37 16.12 -27.44
C ASP A 377 16.15 17.25 -28.14
N LEU A 378 17.21 17.78 -27.51
CA LEU A 378 18.07 18.81 -28.09
C LEU A 378 18.89 18.28 -29.28
N ILE A 379 19.40 17.06 -29.18
CA ILE A 379 20.13 16.41 -30.29
C ILE A 379 19.20 16.22 -31.49
N LEU A 380 17.95 15.80 -31.26
CA LEU A 380 16.95 15.59 -32.31
C LEU A 380 16.44 16.90 -32.92
N ALA A 381 16.40 17.99 -32.15
CA ALA A 381 15.97 19.30 -32.64
C ALA A 381 16.96 19.91 -33.65
N ASP A 382 18.27 19.65 -33.51
CA ASP A 382 19.30 20.17 -34.42
C ASP A 382 19.38 19.37 -35.74
N PRO A 383 19.15 19.99 -36.92
CA PRO A 383 19.14 19.26 -38.20
C PRO A 383 20.47 18.62 -38.58
N GLN A 384 21.61 19.21 -38.20
CA GLN A 384 22.93 18.66 -38.54
C GLN A 384 23.22 17.40 -37.72
N ARG A 385 22.98 17.47 -36.41
CA ARG A 385 23.14 16.34 -35.49
C ARG A 385 22.13 15.24 -35.81
N ARG A 386 20.85 15.58 -35.97
CA ARG A 386 19.80 14.64 -36.40
C ARG A 386 20.18 13.94 -37.69
N GLY A 387 20.76 14.66 -38.65
CA GLY A 387 21.23 14.11 -39.92
C GLY A 387 22.27 12.98 -39.79
N ASP A 388 22.99 12.89 -38.67
CA ASP A 388 23.98 11.83 -38.41
C ASP A 388 23.43 10.59 -37.72
N LEU A 389 22.22 10.68 -37.15
CA LEU A 389 21.68 9.62 -36.32
C LEU A 389 21.20 8.43 -37.16
N PRO A 390 21.47 7.19 -36.71
CA PRO A 390 20.87 6.00 -37.29
C PRO A 390 19.38 5.97 -36.94
N LEU A 391 18.57 5.87 -37.98
CA LEU A 391 17.14 5.68 -37.94
C LEU A 391 16.83 4.18 -38.06
N ALA A 392 15.76 3.78 -37.40
CA ALA A 392 15.10 2.49 -37.60
C ALA A 392 13.59 2.71 -37.72
N LEU A 393 12.90 1.80 -38.39
CA LEU A 393 11.44 1.75 -38.29
C LEU A 393 11.04 1.34 -36.87
N ALA A 394 9.93 1.90 -36.40
CA ALA A 394 9.26 1.33 -35.24
C ALA A 394 8.81 -0.10 -35.54
N SER A 395 8.76 -0.96 -34.53
CA SER A 395 8.12 -2.28 -34.61
C SER A 395 6.59 -2.14 -34.61
N GLY A 396 5.89 -3.18 -35.08
CA GLY A 396 4.42 -3.26 -34.98
C GLY A 396 3.65 -2.40 -35.97
N TRP A 397 4.15 -2.27 -37.20
CA TRP A 397 3.36 -1.81 -38.34
C TRP A 397 3.00 -2.98 -39.25
N ASP A 398 1.89 -2.85 -39.95
CA ASP A 398 1.38 -3.86 -40.87
C ASP A 398 0.98 -3.22 -42.20
N LEU A 399 1.18 -3.96 -43.28
CA LEU A 399 0.82 -3.53 -44.64
C LEU A 399 -0.56 -4.09 -45.00
N GLU A 400 -1.56 -3.23 -44.97
CA GLU A 400 -2.89 -3.53 -45.50
C GLU A 400 -2.96 -3.13 -47.00
N ASP A 401 -3.99 -3.60 -47.71
CA ASP A 401 -4.12 -3.46 -49.17
C ASP A 401 -3.85 -2.03 -49.68
N ASP A 402 -4.42 -0.99 -49.02
CA ASP A 402 -4.25 0.43 -49.39
C ASP A 402 -3.60 1.31 -48.30
N ARG A 403 -3.19 0.73 -47.16
CA ARG A 403 -2.78 1.47 -45.95
C ARG A 403 -1.61 0.82 -45.21
N VAL A 404 -0.84 1.66 -44.52
CA VAL A 404 0.13 1.22 -43.51
C VAL A 404 -0.50 1.49 -42.15
N ARG A 405 -0.76 0.44 -41.39
CA ARG A 405 -1.25 0.51 -40.02
C ARG A 405 -0.05 0.55 -39.08
N TYR A 406 -0.03 1.48 -38.12
CA TYR A 406 1.04 1.57 -37.13
C TYR A 406 0.54 2.25 -35.84
N VAL A 407 1.31 2.11 -34.76
CA VAL A 407 1.00 2.75 -33.48
C VAL A 407 1.70 4.11 -33.41
N ARG A 408 0.90 5.18 -33.37
CA ARG A 408 1.38 6.54 -33.12
C ARG A 408 1.50 6.73 -31.61
N ARG A 409 2.67 7.17 -31.17
CA ARG A 409 2.93 7.54 -29.77
C ARG A 409 2.99 9.05 -29.60
N SER A 410 2.37 9.54 -28.55
CA SER A 410 2.50 10.93 -28.11
C SER A 410 3.01 10.97 -26.67
N VAL A 411 3.98 11.86 -26.42
CA VAL A 411 4.59 12.04 -25.10
C VAL A 411 4.33 13.48 -24.66
N THR A 412 3.77 13.64 -23.48
CA THR A 412 3.55 14.95 -22.85
C THR A 412 4.52 15.09 -21.69
N ALA A 413 5.40 16.09 -21.76
CA ALA A 413 6.41 16.32 -20.75
C ALA A 413 5.79 16.66 -19.38
N GLY A 414 6.33 16.08 -18.33
CA GLY A 414 5.94 16.39 -16.94
C GLY A 414 6.45 17.76 -16.47
N ASP A 415 5.93 18.25 -15.34
CA ASP A 415 6.37 19.51 -14.73
C ASP A 415 7.79 19.39 -14.15
N ASN A 416 8.75 20.14 -14.71
CA ASN A 416 10.14 20.16 -14.26
C ASN A 416 10.31 20.75 -12.84
N ASN A 417 9.29 21.46 -12.31
CA ASN A 417 9.29 22.02 -10.96
C ASN A 417 8.72 21.08 -9.90
N ALA A 418 8.17 19.94 -10.31
CA ALA A 418 7.69 18.94 -9.37
C ALA A 418 8.86 18.12 -8.81
N ALA A 419 8.78 17.75 -7.52
CA ALA A 419 9.80 16.91 -6.87
C ALA A 419 9.90 15.51 -7.48
N VAL A 420 8.76 15.02 -7.99
CA VAL A 420 8.62 13.78 -8.77
C VAL A 420 7.82 14.15 -10.01
N THR A 421 8.35 13.83 -11.19
CA THR A 421 7.72 14.15 -12.47
C THR A 421 8.04 13.03 -13.45
N PHE A 422 7.05 12.66 -14.26
CA PHE A 422 7.21 11.69 -15.34
C PHE A 422 6.48 12.21 -16.56
N ASP A 423 6.99 11.85 -17.74
CA ASP A 423 6.33 12.18 -18.99
C ASP A 423 5.14 11.20 -19.19
N ALA A 424 3.98 11.74 -19.59
CA ALA A 424 2.80 10.94 -19.86
C ALA A 424 2.82 10.45 -21.31
N VAL A 425 2.46 9.18 -21.55
CA VAL A 425 2.51 8.56 -22.87
C VAL A 425 1.13 8.06 -23.28
N SER A 426 0.71 8.35 -24.51
CA SER A 426 -0.49 7.80 -25.13
C SER A 426 -0.15 7.17 -26.48
N ASP A 427 -0.67 5.95 -26.69
CA ASP A 427 -0.56 5.19 -27.94
C ASP A 427 -1.92 5.23 -28.64
N ARG A 428 -1.93 5.39 -29.97
CA ARG A 428 -3.15 5.27 -30.79
C ARG A 428 -2.84 4.57 -32.09
N LEU A 429 -3.78 3.75 -32.57
CA LEU A 429 -3.68 3.14 -33.88
C LEU A 429 -3.90 4.21 -34.97
N PHE A 430 -2.97 4.31 -35.91
CA PHE A 430 -3.04 5.24 -37.03
C PHE A 430 -2.87 4.51 -38.35
N PHE A 431 -3.55 5.02 -39.37
CA PHE A 431 -3.48 4.52 -40.73
C PHE A 431 -2.90 5.61 -41.64
N LEU A 432 -1.78 5.32 -42.28
CA LEU A 432 -1.27 6.14 -43.37
C LEU A 432 -1.70 5.51 -44.69
N ARG A 433 -2.02 6.34 -45.68
CA ARG A 433 -2.24 5.85 -47.04
C ARG A 433 -0.94 5.21 -47.53
N ARG A 434 -1.02 4.00 -48.07
CA ARG A 434 0.11 3.34 -48.71
C ARG A 434 0.43 4.09 -50.00
N THR A 435 1.49 4.90 -49.94
CA THR A 435 2.06 5.55 -51.12
C THR A 435 3.24 4.72 -51.63
N GLY A 436 3.53 4.80 -52.92
CA GLY A 436 4.69 4.09 -53.48
C GLY A 436 6.01 4.47 -52.82
N VAL A 437 6.12 5.71 -52.31
CA VAL A 437 7.29 6.22 -51.57
C VAL A 437 7.46 5.48 -50.24
N LEU A 438 6.37 5.39 -49.46
CA LEU A 438 6.38 4.78 -48.14
C LEU A 438 6.69 3.28 -48.21
N GLU A 439 6.13 2.58 -49.20
CA GLU A 439 6.40 1.16 -49.44
C GLU A 439 7.87 0.89 -49.80
N ARG A 440 8.43 1.68 -50.72
CA ARG A 440 9.87 1.58 -51.06
C ARG A 440 10.76 1.91 -49.87
N MET A 441 10.36 2.87 -49.03
CA MET A 441 11.10 3.25 -47.84
C MET A 441 11.10 2.12 -46.81
N ILE A 442 9.96 1.45 -46.61
CA ILE A 442 9.83 0.30 -45.72
C ILE A 442 10.75 -0.83 -46.19
N ALA A 443 10.66 -1.22 -47.47
CA ALA A 443 11.52 -2.25 -48.05
C ALA A 443 13.02 -1.91 -47.93
N LEU A 444 13.38 -0.63 -48.00
CA LEU A 444 14.76 -0.19 -47.78
C LEU A 444 15.22 -0.42 -46.33
N PHE A 445 14.37 -0.15 -45.34
CA PHE A 445 14.68 -0.45 -43.94
C PHE A 445 14.73 -1.95 -43.67
N GLU A 446 13.89 -2.77 -44.30
CA GLU A 446 13.96 -4.23 -44.19
C GLU A 446 15.27 -4.80 -44.73
N ASP A 447 15.78 -4.28 -45.85
CA ASP A 447 17.07 -4.70 -46.43
C ASP A 447 18.28 -4.22 -45.61
N ARG A 448 18.22 -3.00 -45.09
CA ARG A 448 19.38 -2.32 -44.47
C ARG A 448 19.40 -2.36 -42.95
N GLY A 449 18.28 -2.65 -42.31
CA GLY A 449 18.06 -2.60 -40.85
C GLY A 449 18.03 -1.17 -40.30
N THR A 450 19.13 -0.44 -40.43
CA THR A 450 19.24 0.96 -39.98
C THR A 450 19.84 1.86 -41.07
N LEU A 451 19.42 3.13 -41.09
CA LEU A 451 19.87 4.11 -42.07
C LEU A 451 20.15 5.44 -41.38
N ARG A 452 21.24 6.12 -41.73
CA ARG A 452 21.43 7.49 -41.23
C ARG A 452 20.34 8.40 -41.80
N HIS A 453 19.85 9.34 -40.99
CA HIS A 453 18.82 10.28 -41.43
C HIS A 453 19.19 10.99 -42.74
N ARG A 454 20.42 11.47 -42.89
CA ARG A 454 20.87 12.12 -44.14
C ARG A 454 20.85 11.20 -45.36
N ASP A 455 21.13 9.92 -45.17
CA ASP A 455 21.18 8.96 -46.27
C ASP A 455 19.77 8.57 -46.70
N LEU A 456 18.83 8.48 -45.75
CA LEU A 456 17.41 8.35 -46.05
C LEU A 456 16.85 9.57 -46.80
N VAL A 457 17.20 10.79 -46.37
CA VAL A 457 16.79 12.03 -47.06
C VAL A 457 17.36 12.08 -48.48
N ARG A 458 18.65 11.71 -48.66
CA ARG A 458 19.27 11.64 -50.00
C ARG A 458 18.56 10.63 -50.88
N TRP A 459 18.31 9.43 -50.36
CA TRP A 459 17.59 8.39 -51.09
C TRP A 459 16.19 8.86 -51.50
N LEU A 460 15.42 9.50 -50.60
CA LEU A 460 14.11 10.05 -50.92
C LEU A 460 14.18 11.13 -52.02
N ALA A 461 15.14 12.05 -51.94
CA ALA A 461 15.32 13.11 -52.92
C ALA A 461 15.66 12.55 -54.32
N GLU A 462 16.50 11.52 -54.38
CA GLU A 462 16.87 10.84 -55.64
C GLU A 462 15.71 10.01 -56.22
N GLN A 463 14.92 9.32 -55.38
CA GLN A 463 13.82 8.49 -55.84
C GLN A 463 12.61 9.30 -56.32
N GLU A 464 12.31 10.42 -55.65
CA GLU A 464 11.12 11.22 -55.94
C GLU A 464 11.38 12.47 -56.79
N ASP A 465 12.65 12.73 -57.17
CA ASP A 465 13.08 13.97 -57.85
C ASP A 465 12.58 15.24 -57.10
N ALA A 466 12.72 15.22 -55.78
CA ALA A 466 12.17 16.22 -54.87
C ALA A 466 13.27 17.03 -54.15
N ASP A 467 12.92 18.22 -53.68
CA ASP A 467 13.85 19.07 -52.93
C ASP A 467 14.25 18.39 -51.60
N PRO A 468 15.55 18.20 -51.32
CA PRO A 468 16.02 17.56 -50.08
C PRO A 468 15.47 18.18 -48.80
N ALA A 469 15.15 19.48 -48.78
CA ALA A 469 14.53 20.12 -47.61
C ALA A 469 13.10 19.61 -47.36
N GLU A 470 12.34 19.31 -48.42
CA GLU A 470 11.01 18.70 -48.32
C GLU A 470 11.10 17.25 -47.86
N CYS A 471 12.04 16.48 -48.40
CA CYS A 471 12.32 15.12 -47.94
C CYS A 471 12.73 15.09 -46.46
N ALA A 472 13.54 16.04 -46.00
CA ALA A 472 13.91 16.14 -44.59
C ALA A 472 12.72 16.48 -43.68
N ARG A 473 11.81 17.36 -44.13
CA ARG A 473 10.54 17.62 -43.41
C ARG A 473 9.67 16.38 -43.35
N TYR A 474 9.59 15.61 -44.43
CA TYR A 474 8.84 14.36 -44.48
C TYR A 474 9.39 13.32 -43.49
N VAL A 475 10.71 13.07 -43.48
CA VAL A 475 11.34 12.16 -42.49
C VAL A 475 11.12 12.66 -41.06
N SER A 476 11.24 13.97 -40.82
CA SER A 476 11.00 14.56 -39.50
C SER A 476 9.54 14.35 -39.05
N ALA A 477 8.57 14.50 -39.96
CA ALA A 477 7.17 14.20 -39.68
C ALA A 477 6.96 12.72 -39.36
N LEU A 478 7.63 11.79 -40.06
CA LEU A 478 7.58 10.36 -39.73
C LEU A 478 8.19 10.05 -38.35
N MET A 479 9.20 10.81 -37.93
CA MET A 479 9.76 10.73 -36.58
C MET A 479 8.80 11.29 -35.51
N GLU A 480 8.18 12.44 -35.76
CA GLU A 480 7.15 13.03 -34.89
C GLU A 480 5.90 12.14 -34.77
N LEU A 481 5.58 11.39 -35.82
CA LEU A 481 4.54 10.36 -35.79
C LEU A 481 4.98 9.08 -35.07
N GLY A 482 6.28 8.90 -34.81
CA GLY A 482 6.83 7.73 -34.13
C GLY A 482 7.04 6.50 -35.03
N MET A 483 6.78 6.61 -36.33
CA MET A 483 7.01 5.52 -37.30
C MET A 483 8.50 5.28 -37.54
N VAL A 484 9.32 6.32 -37.45
CA VAL A 484 10.78 6.26 -37.57
C VAL A 484 11.40 6.75 -36.26
N ARG A 485 12.39 6.03 -35.71
CA ARG A 485 12.97 6.36 -34.39
C ARG A 485 14.49 6.32 -34.40
N VAL A 486 15.09 6.85 -33.33
CA VAL A 486 16.53 6.75 -33.04
C VAL A 486 16.74 5.80 -31.85
N PRO A 487 16.78 4.48 -32.09
CA PRO A 487 16.81 3.48 -31.01
C PRO A 487 18.07 3.55 -30.16
N CYS A 488 19.22 3.92 -30.75
CA CYS A 488 20.50 3.89 -30.05
C CYS A 488 20.61 4.88 -28.88
N LEU A 489 19.74 5.90 -28.80
CA LEU A 489 19.74 6.89 -27.72
C LEU A 489 18.59 6.68 -26.72
N SER A 490 17.80 5.62 -26.85
CA SER A 490 16.74 5.29 -25.89
C SER A 490 17.32 4.77 -24.58
N THR A 491 16.66 5.09 -23.46
CA THR A 491 17.07 4.57 -22.14
C THR A 491 16.62 3.12 -22.00
N ASP A 492 17.57 2.21 -21.84
CA ASP A 492 17.31 0.81 -21.56
C ASP A 492 16.90 0.62 -20.09
N VAL A 493 15.76 -0.02 -19.86
CA VAL A 493 15.25 -0.34 -18.51
C VAL A 493 16.16 -1.32 -17.77
N HIS A 494 16.89 -2.17 -18.49
CA HIS A 494 17.81 -3.15 -17.91
C HIS A 494 19.20 -2.58 -17.60
N SER A 495 19.43 -1.31 -17.94
CA SER A 495 20.72 -0.67 -17.72
C SER A 495 20.96 -0.39 -16.22
N PRO A 496 22.04 -0.93 -15.62
CA PRO A 496 22.40 -0.62 -14.23
C PRO A 496 22.85 0.84 -14.07
N ASP A 497 23.45 1.42 -15.12
CA ASP A 497 23.90 2.81 -15.19
C ASP A 497 23.50 3.47 -16.53
N PRO A 498 22.28 4.04 -16.63
CA PRO A 498 21.80 4.68 -17.85
C PRO A 498 22.70 5.82 -18.37
N LEU A 499 23.40 6.53 -17.48
CA LEU A 499 24.26 7.65 -17.88
C LEU A 499 25.50 7.14 -18.63
N ARG A 500 26.15 6.10 -18.14
CA ARG A 500 27.28 5.46 -18.85
C ARG A 500 26.83 4.77 -20.13
N SER A 501 25.67 4.12 -20.13
CA SER A 501 25.09 3.50 -21.34
C SER A 501 24.80 4.55 -22.41
N PHE A 502 24.19 5.68 -22.06
CA PHE A 502 23.97 6.80 -22.97
C PHE A 502 25.28 7.37 -23.52
N ARG A 503 26.28 7.56 -22.66
CA ARG A 503 27.61 8.00 -23.07
C ARG A 503 28.25 7.02 -24.07
N ALA A 504 28.20 5.72 -23.81
CA ALA A 504 28.74 4.71 -24.73
C ALA A 504 28.02 4.73 -26.09
N ALA A 505 26.70 4.90 -26.09
CA ALA A 505 25.92 5.01 -27.33
C ALA A 505 26.30 6.23 -28.18
N LEU A 506 26.59 7.38 -27.55
CA LEU A 506 27.09 8.56 -28.26
C LEU A 506 28.44 8.30 -28.94
N HIS A 507 29.38 7.66 -28.24
CA HIS A 507 30.68 7.35 -28.81
C HIS A 507 30.60 6.39 -29.99
N ALA A 508 29.66 5.44 -29.95
CA ALA A 508 29.42 4.50 -31.04
C ALA A 508 28.91 5.17 -32.34
N LEU A 509 28.44 6.43 -32.29
CA LEU A 509 28.04 7.17 -33.49
C LEU A 509 29.23 7.56 -34.38
N ASP A 510 30.45 7.64 -33.82
CA ASP A 510 31.69 8.04 -34.51
C ASP A 510 31.52 9.40 -35.23
N ARG A 511 31.15 10.42 -34.44
CA ARG A 511 30.86 11.79 -34.90
C ARG A 511 31.52 12.84 -34.02
N PRO A 512 32.10 13.92 -34.58
CA PRO A 512 32.77 14.95 -33.79
C PRO A 512 31.90 15.59 -32.70
N TRP A 513 30.62 15.87 -32.99
CA TRP A 513 29.71 16.44 -31.99
C TRP A 513 29.33 15.43 -30.90
N ALA A 514 29.24 14.14 -31.25
CA ALA A 514 28.91 13.07 -30.31
C ALA A 514 30.11 12.73 -29.42
N ASP A 515 31.33 12.76 -29.96
CA ASP A 515 32.58 12.62 -29.20
C ASP A 515 32.81 13.80 -28.25
N ALA A 516 32.45 15.02 -28.67
CA ALA A 516 32.46 16.19 -27.79
C ALA A 516 31.49 16.02 -26.61
N LEU A 517 30.25 15.60 -26.86
CA LEU A 517 29.27 15.31 -25.80
C LEU A 517 29.70 14.12 -24.93
N PHE A 518 30.26 13.07 -25.52
CA PHE A 518 30.86 11.93 -24.82
C PHE A 518 31.96 12.38 -23.85
N ALA A 519 32.83 13.29 -24.28
CA ALA A 519 33.88 13.85 -23.44
C ALA A 519 33.27 14.73 -22.33
N GLY A 520 32.30 15.59 -22.67
CA GLY A 520 31.62 16.46 -21.72
C GLY A 520 30.83 15.71 -20.63
N LEU A 521 30.31 14.51 -20.92
CA LEU A 521 29.63 13.66 -19.95
C LEU A 521 30.58 12.99 -18.93
N ALA A 522 31.91 13.09 -19.12
CA ALA A 522 32.87 12.56 -18.14
C ALA A 522 32.75 13.24 -16.76
N ASP A 523 32.53 14.56 -16.76
CA ASP A 523 32.41 15.35 -15.53
C ASP A 523 31.13 14.99 -14.74
N PRO A 524 29.90 14.99 -15.34
CA PRO A 524 28.70 14.48 -14.68
C PRO A 524 28.86 13.07 -14.09
N ILE A 525 29.51 12.15 -14.81
CA ILE A 525 29.77 10.79 -14.30
C ILE A 525 30.65 10.82 -13.07
N ALA A 526 31.78 11.55 -13.12
CA ALA A 526 32.69 11.65 -11.98
C ALA A 526 32.02 12.32 -10.76
N LEU A 527 31.11 13.27 -10.98
CA LEU A 527 30.33 13.90 -9.91
C LEU A 527 29.35 12.92 -9.26
N VAL A 528 28.67 12.09 -10.05
CA VAL A 528 27.76 11.03 -9.55
C VAL A 528 28.55 9.95 -8.80
N ASP A 529 29.68 9.48 -9.32
CA ASP A 529 30.54 8.47 -8.68
C ASP A 529 31.02 8.95 -7.29
N ARG A 530 31.44 10.22 -7.20
CA ARG A 530 31.90 10.82 -5.94
C ARG A 530 30.77 11.05 -4.94
N TYR A 531 29.52 11.15 -5.39
CA TYR A 531 28.37 11.47 -4.52
C TYR A 531 28.15 10.40 -3.45
N ALA A 532 28.33 9.13 -3.79
CA ALA A 532 28.05 8.00 -2.89
C ALA A 532 28.86 8.10 -1.58
N ALA A 533 30.16 8.41 -1.69
CA ALA A 533 31.11 8.50 -0.57
C ALA A 533 31.18 9.90 0.07
N ALA A 534 30.51 10.90 -0.51
CA ALA A 534 30.61 12.29 -0.07
C ALA A 534 29.82 12.56 1.22
N ASP A 535 30.37 13.43 2.07
CA ASP A 535 29.66 14.02 3.21
C ASP A 535 28.57 15.01 2.75
N THR A 536 27.80 15.54 3.70
CA THR A 536 26.66 16.43 3.42
C THR A 536 27.05 17.69 2.64
N ASP A 537 28.14 18.36 3.01
CA ASP A 537 28.59 19.61 2.37
C ASP A 537 29.17 19.35 0.98
N GLN A 538 29.96 18.28 0.86
CA GLN A 538 30.47 17.80 -0.42
C GLN A 538 29.31 17.45 -1.37
N ARG A 539 28.27 16.73 -0.90
CA ARG A 539 27.07 16.43 -1.71
C ARG A 539 26.37 17.71 -2.18
N ARG A 540 26.25 18.74 -1.33
CA ARG A 540 25.66 20.04 -1.72
C ARG A 540 26.48 20.74 -2.81
N HIS A 541 27.81 20.64 -2.75
CA HIS A 541 28.67 21.14 -3.81
C HIS A 541 28.54 20.31 -5.10
N LEU A 542 28.59 18.98 -5.00
CA LEU A 542 28.47 18.07 -6.14
C LEU A 542 27.16 18.25 -6.91
N LEU A 543 26.02 18.44 -6.23
CA LEU A 543 24.73 18.69 -6.89
C LEU A 543 24.69 20.03 -7.63
N ARG A 544 25.32 21.09 -7.08
CA ARG A 544 25.42 22.39 -7.75
C ARG A 544 26.31 22.31 -8.98
N GLU A 545 27.47 21.65 -8.85
CA GLU A 545 28.36 21.42 -9.98
C GLU A 545 27.69 20.54 -11.04
N LEU A 546 26.98 19.48 -10.65
CA LEU A 546 26.25 18.61 -11.58
C LEU A 546 25.23 19.41 -12.38
N ARG A 547 24.44 20.26 -11.72
CA ARG A 547 23.49 21.15 -12.41
C ARG A 547 24.21 22.07 -13.39
N ARG A 548 25.31 22.69 -12.97
CA ARG A 548 26.10 23.59 -13.81
C ARG A 548 26.68 22.86 -15.03
N THR A 549 27.31 21.70 -14.84
CA THR A 549 27.89 20.92 -15.95
C THR A 549 26.81 20.45 -16.92
N LEU A 550 25.65 20.00 -16.43
CA LEU A 550 24.54 19.61 -17.30
C LEU A 550 23.98 20.80 -18.11
N HIS A 551 23.94 22.00 -17.52
CA HIS A 551 23.52 23.20 -18.22
C HIS A 551 24.52 23.62 -19.31
N VAL A 552 25.83 23.52 -19.05
CA VAL A 552 26.87 23.73 -20.07
C VAL A 552 26.67 22.77 -21.25
N LEU A 553 26.33 21.50 -20.99
CA LEU A 553 26.02 20.56 -22.08
C LEU A 553 24.77 20.97 -22.86
N GLN A 554 23.73 21.52 -22.21
CA GLN A 554 22.55 22.06 -22.91
C GLN A 554 22.90 23.30 -23.74
N GLU A 555 23.74 24.21 -23.23
CA GLU A 555 24.27 25.38 -23.95
C GLU A 555 25.04 24.96 -25.21
N GLU A 556 25.95 23.99 -25.09
CA GLU A 556 26.72 23.43 -26.21
C GLU A 556 25.83 22.72 -27.24
N LEU A 557 24.71 22.15 -26.80
CA LEU A 557 23.67 21.60 -27.67
C LEU A 557 22.75 22.67 -28.30
N GLY A 558 22.93 23.95 -27.97
CA GLY A 558 22.20 25.07 -28.57
C GLY A 558 20.98 25.55 -27.77
N ALA A 559 20.87 25.19 -26.49
CA ALA A 559 19.79 25.57 -25.60
C ALA A 559 20.29 26.33 -24.36
N PRO A 560 20.66 27.63 -24.50
CA PRO A 560 21.18 28.42 -23.38
C PRO A 560 20.15 28.70 -22.28
N ASP A 561 18.86 28.70 -22.61
CA ASP A 561 17.76 28.83 -21.65
C ASP A 561 17.13 27.47 -21.31
N GLY A 562 17.86 26.37 -21.54
CA GLY A 562 17.42 25.01 -21.24
C GLY A 562 17.07 24.82 -19.76
N THR A 563 15.97 24.12 -19.48
CA THR A 563 15.58 23.79 -18.11
C THR A 563 15.96 22.35 -17.76
N LEU A 564 16.30 22.13 -16.50
CA LEU A 564 16.60 20.81 -15.92
C LEU A 564 15.58 20.49 -14.84
N PRO A 565 15.23 19.22 -14.62
CA PRO A 565 14.34 18.83 -13.54
C PRO A 565 14.89 19.31 -12.18
N GLN A 566 14.00 19.60 -11.23
CA GLN A 566 14.41 19.97 -9.88
C GLN A 566 15.28 18.87 -9.24
N THR A 567 14.81 17.63 -9.34
CA THR A 567 15.51 16.43 -8.86
C THR A 567 16.43 15.89 -9.96
N LEU A 568 17.75 16.06 -9.78
CA LEU A 568 18.75 15.59 -10.75
C LEU A 568 19.19 14.15 -10.52
N MET A 569 18.98 13.61 -9.32
CA MET A 569 19.51 12.30 -8.91
C MET A 569 18.46 11.53 -8.12
N TYR A 570 18.49 10.21 -8.30
CA TYR A 570 17.84 9.24 -7.42
C TYR A 570 18.91 8.54 -6.59
N GLU A 571 18.60 8.28 -5.32
CA GLU A 571 19.49 7.54 -4.42
C GLU A 571 18.68 6.44 -3.75
N ASP A 572 19.13 5.20 -3.94
CA ASP A 572 18.70 4.05 -3.15
C ASP A 572 19.83 3.73 -2.15
N VAL A 573 19.48 3.38 -0.91
CA VAL A 573 20.44 3.14 0.18
C VAL A 573 20.27 1.72 0.68
N THR A 574 21.36 0.98 0.81
CA THR A 574 21.35 -0.37 1.36
C THR A 574 21.96 -0.45 2.75
N ALA A 575 21.33 -1.23 3.62
CA ALA A 575 21.87 -1.66 4.90
C ALA A 575 22.27 -3.14 4.82
N ARG A 576 23.10 -3.60 5.77
CA ARG A 576 23.53 -5.00 5.88
C ARG A 576 23.34 -5.49 7.31
N GLY A 577 23.29 -6.81 7.49
CA GLY A 577 23.35 -7.41 8.82
C GLY A 577 24.71 -7.12 9.46
N ALA A 578 24.74 -6.94 10.77
CA ALA A 578 25.98 -6.72 11.52
C ALA A 578 26.98 -7.88 11.33
N ASP A 579 26.47 -9.10 11.14
CA ASP A 579 27.23 -10.33 10.96
C ASP A 579 27.28 -10.80 9.49
N GLY A 580 26.86 -9.97 8.52
CA GLY A 580 26.83 -10.30 7.09
C GLY A 580 25.42 -10.27 6.48
N GLU A 581 25.02 -11.38 5.84
CA GLU A 581 23.67 -11.50 5.25
C GLU A 581 22.60 -11.58 6.35
N LEU A 582 21.45 -10.95 6.12
CA LEU A 582 20.33 -11.01 7.05
C LEU A 582 19.62 -12.36 6.93
N ALA A 583 19.83 -13.21 7.93
CA ALA A 583 19.09 -14.44 8.13
C ALA A 583 17.96 -14.21 9.14
N TYR A 584 16.76 -14.69 8.84
CA TYR A 584 15.64 -14.65 9.79
C TYR A 584 14.99 -16.04 9.91
N ALA A 585 14.93 -16.58 11.13
CA ALA A 585 14.31 -17.88 11.37
C ALA A 585 12.80 -17.69 11.57
N LEU A 586 12.04 -18.00 10.52
CA LEU A 586 10.59 -17.90 10.49
C LEU A 586 10.01 -19.25 10.09
N ASP A 587 9.05 -19.75 10.86
CA ASP A 587 8.19 -20.83 10.38
C ASP A 587 7.29 -20.27 9.27
N THR A 588 7.67 -20.57 8.02
CA THR A 588 6.99 -20.09 6.82
C THR A 588 5.66 -20.81 6.57
N ARG A 589 5.32 -21.85 7.34
CA ARG A 589 4.06 -22.60 7.22
C ARG A 589 3.10 -22.30 8.36
N HIS A 590 3.51 -22.50 9.60
CA HIS A 590 2.62 -22.40 10.78
C HIS A 590 2.94 -21.21 11.69
N GLY A 591 3.93 -20.38 11.33
CA GLY A 591 4.28 -19.18 12.08
C GLY A 591 3.32 -18.00 11.87
N VAL A 592 3.67 -16.87 12.48
CA VAL A 592 2.87 -15.61 12.48
C VAL A 592 2.51 -15.07 11.09
N LEU A 593 3.20 -15.51 10.03
CA LEU A 593 2.91 -15.12 8.65
C LEU A 593 2.30 -16.25 7.80
N GLY A 594 2.64 -17.52 8.01
CA GLY A 594 2.31 -18.65 7.12
C GLY A 594 0.81 -18.82 6.83
N GLU A 595 0.13 -19.64 7.63
CA GLU A 595 -1.32 -19.84 7.54
C GLU A 595 -2.14 -18.53 7.53
N PRO A 596 -1.83 -17.50 8.34
CA PRO A 596 -2.60 -16.25 8.32
C PRO A 596 -2.56 -15.53 6.96
N LEU A 597 -1.40 -15.44 6.28
CA LEU A 597 -1.34 -14.84 4.95
C LEU A 597 -2.08 -15.69 3.93
N ARG A 598 -1.92 -17.02 3.95
CA ARG A 598 -2.64 -17.93 3.05
C ARG A 598 -4.15 -17.76 3.15
N ALA A 599 -4.69 -17.61 4.36
CA ALA A 599 -6.12 -17.38 4.57
C ALA A 599 -6.57 -16.01 4.03
N VAL A 600 -5.82 -14.95 4.33
CA VAL A 600 -6.16 -13.58 3.90
C VAL A 600 -6.00 -13.39 2.38
N GLU A 601 -5.06 -14.07 1.73
CA GLU A 601 -4.91 -14.08 0.27
C GLU A 601 -6.20 -14.50 -0.46
N ARG A 602 -6.98 -15.41 0.13
CA ARG A 602 -8.28 -15.84 -0.41
C ARG A 602 -9.33 -14.72 -0.44
N LEU A 603 -9.13 -13.67 0.36
CA LEU A 603 -10.00 -12.48 0.39
C LEU A 603 -9.57 -11.38 -0.57
N LEU A 604 -8.28 -11.34 -0.94
CA LEU A 604 -7.71 -10.23 -1.74
C LEU A 604 -8.45 -9.96 -3.06
N PRO A 605 -9.00 -10.94 -3.80
CA PRO A 605 -9.77 -10.66 -4.99
C PRO A 605 -10.98 -9.74 -4.75
N ALA A 606 -11.60 -9.78 -3.55
CA ALA A 606 -12.69 -8.87 -3.21
C ALA A 606 -12.24 -7.40 -3.13
N PHE A 607 -10.97 -7.15 -2.85
CA PHE A 607 -10.37 -5.82 -2.71
C PHE A 607 -9.60 -5.37 -3.95
N ASP A 608 -9.38 -6.24 -4.93
CA ASP A 608 -8.59 -5.93 -6.11
C ASP A 608 -9.28 -4.90 -7.01
N LEU A 609 -8.66 -3.74 -7.17
CA LEU A 609 -9.15 -2.64 -8.01
C LEU A 609 -9.06 -2.95 -9.51
N THR A 610 -8.18 -3.88 -9.91
CA THR A 610 -7.93 -4.21 -11.32
C THR A 610 -8.79 -5.37 -11.82
N LEU A 611 -9.30 -6.21 -10.91
CA LEU A 611 -10.03 -7.43 -11.26
C LEU A 611 -11.30 -7.17 -12.10
N PRO A 612 -12.15 -6.16 -11.83
CA PRO A 612 -13.30 -5.87 -12.70
C PRO A 612 -12.90 -5.59 -14.15
N GLN A 613 -11.78 -4.89 -14.36
CA GLN A 613 -11.26 -4.57 -15.70
C GLN A 613 -10.81 -5.84 -16.43
N ARG A 614 -10.13 -6.76 -15.73
CA ARG A 614 -9.69 -8.06 -16.27
C ARG A 614 -10.87 -8.94 -16.67
N LEU A 615 -11.89 -9.03 -15.81
CA LEU A 615 -13.12 -9.77 -16.10
C LEU A 615 -13.86 -9.17 -17.31
N THR A 616 -13.93 -7.85 -17.37
CA THR A 616 -14.57 -7.11 -18.47
C THR A 616 -13.85 -7.33 -19.80
N PHE A 617 -12.51 -7.31 -19.80
CA PHE A 617 -11.73 -7.63 -21.00
C PHE A 617 -11.97 -9.06 -21.50
N LYS A 618 -12.05 -10.04 -20.58
CA LYS A 618 -12.48 -11.42 -20.93
C LYS A 618 -13.86 -11.45 -21.57
N GLY A 619 -14.83 -10.76 -20.97
CA GLY A 619 -16.20 -10.69 -21.50
C GLY A 619 -16.26 -10.07 -22.89
N PHE A 620 -15.54 -8.96 -23.11
CA PHE A 620 -15.44 -8.31 -24.42
C PHE A 620 -14.86 -9.26 -25.46
N PHE A 621 -13.77 -9.96 -25.12
CA PHE A 621 -13.15 -10.96 -25.99
C PHE A 621 -14.14 -12.07 -26.37
N GLN A 622 -14.83 -12.65 -25.39
CA GLN A 622 -15.82 -13.72 -25.64
C GLN A 622 -16.98 -13.24 -26.50
N ALA A 623 -17.46 -12.00 -26.30
CA ALA A 623 -18.52 -11.41 -27.12
C ALA A 623 -18.07 -11.22 -28.58
N ARG A 624 -16.80 -10.87 -28.80
CA ARG A 624 -16.25 -10.60 -30.13
C ARG A 624 -15.81 -11.85 -30.89
N PHE A 625 -15.19 -12.81 -30.21
CA PHE A 625 -14.54 -13.99 -30.82
C PHE A 625 -15.22 -15.32 -30.46
N GLY A 626 -16.19 -15.33 -29.54
CA GLY A 626 -16.87 -16.52 -29.06
C GLY A 626 -16.10 -17.28 -27.96
N VAL A 627 -16.81 -18.16 -27.26
CA VAL A 627 -16.21 -19.05 -26.25
C VAL A 627 -15.31 -20.08 -26.94
N GLY A 628 -14.04 -20.14 -26.52
CA GLY A 628 -13.03 -20.96 -27.19
C GLY A 628 -12.45 -20.31 -28.44
N GLY A 629 -12.88 -19.07 -28.72
CA GLY A 629 -12.37 -18.26 -29.82
C GLY A 629 -10.92 -17.84 -29.62
N ARG A 630 -10.33 -17.40 -30.73
CA ARG A 630 -8.94 -16.96 -30.82
C ARG A 630 -8.86 -15.66 -31.61
N CYS A 631 -8.01 -14.75 -31.14
CA CYS A 631 -7.67 -13.50 -31.82
C CYS A 631 -6.18 -13.52 -32.14
N ASP A 632 -5.87 -13.43 -33.43
CA ASP A 632 -4.50 -13.40 -33.96
C ASP A 632 -3.96 -11.97 -34.16
N ASP A 633 -4.81 -10.94 -34.15
CA ASP A 633 -4.43 -9.53 -34.32
C ASP A 633 -4.65 -8.78 -32.99
N LEU A 634 -3.63 -8.82 -32.13
CA LEU A 634 -3.70 -8.21 -30.80
C LEU A 634 -3.78 -6.69 -30.83
N LEU A 635 -3.14 -6.06 -31.83
CA LEU A 635 -3.21 -4.61 -31.99
C LEU A 635 -4.64 -4.14 -32.23
N ARG A 636 -5.35 -4.84 -33.12
CA ARG A 636 -6.77 -4.56 -33.35
C ARG A 636 -7.63 -4.87 -32.14
N LEU A 637 -7.38 -5.99 -31.45
CA LEU A 637 -8.10 -6.31 -30.21
C LEU A 637 -7.98 -5.19 -29.16
N VAL A 638 -6.77 -4.67 -28.94
CA VAL A 638 -6.55 -3.56 -28.00
C VAL A 638 -7.27 -2.30 -28.46
N HIS A 639 -7.15 -1.95 -29.76
CA HIS A 639 -7.82 -0.78 -30.32
C HIS A 639 -9.35 -0.85 -30.21
N ASP A 640 -9.94 -1.94 -30.69
CA ASP A 640 -11.39 -2.19 -30.64
C ASP A 640 -11.86 -2.19 -29.16
N PHE A 641 -11.09 -2.77 -28.23
CA PHE A 641 -11.44 -2.75 -26.81
C PHE A 641 -11.46 -1.33 -26.23
N HIS A 642 -10.48 -0.49 -26.57
CA HIS A 642 -10.41 0.88 -26.08
C HIS A 642 -11.51 1.78 -26.65
N GLU A 643 -11.62 1.83 -27.98
CA GLU A 643 -12.56 2.71 -28.69
C GLU A 643 -14.02 2.28 -28.49
N ASP A 644 -14.32 0.98 -28.57
CA ASP A 644 -15.70 0.51 -28.52
C ASP A 644 -16.24 0.39 -27.08
N PHE A 645 -15.36 0.28 -26.07
CA PHE A 645 -15.78 -0.12 -24.73
C PHE A 645 -15.02 0.56 -23.58
N PHE A 646 -13.71 0.35 -23.47
CA PHE A 646 -12.98 0.52 -22.22
C PHE A 646 -12.86 1.97 -21.77
N ASP A 647 -12.66 2.91 -22.69
CA ASP A 647 -12.52 4.33 -22.34
C ASP A 647 -13.85 4.92 -21.82
N GLN A 648 -14.97 4.48 -22.41
CA GLN A 648 -16.30 4.84 -21.93
C GLN A 648 -16.57 4.16 -20.58
N TYR A 649 -16.21 2.89 -20.42
CA TYR A 649 -16.32 2.13 -19.17
C TYR A 649 -15.55 2.82 -18.03
N LEU A 650 -14.31 3.24 -18.26
CA LEU A 650 -13.51 3.99 -17.29
C LEU A 650 -14.17 5.32 -16.91
N THR A 651 -14.76 6.03 -17.88
CA THR A 651 -15.47 7.29 -17.62
C THR A 651 -16.69 7.10 -16.70
N PHE A 652 -17.44 6.01 -16.86
CA PHE A 652 -18.58 5.70 -16.02
C PHE A 652 -18.17 5.20 -14.64
N THR A 653 -17.24 4.25 -14.57
CA THR A 653 -16.75 3.69 -13.31
C THR A 653 -16.04 4.72 -12.45
N ALA A 654 -15.33 5.69 -13.04
CA ALA A 654 -14.72 6.81 -12.30
C ALA A 654 -15.75 7.70 -11.57
N ARG A 655 -17.02 7.69 -11.99
CA ARG A 655 -18.11 8.44 -11.33
C ARG A 655 -18.84 7.61 -10.28
N ARG A 656 -18.66 6.29 -10.28
CA ARG A 656 -19.32 5.40 -9.33
C ARG A 656 -18.83 5.68 -7.91
N GLN A 657 -19.77 5.81 -7.00
CA GLN A 657 -19.50 5.75 -5.57
C GLN A 657 -19.73 4.30 -5.12
N PRO A 658 -18.77 3.64 -4.44
CA PRO A 658 -18.93 2.25 -4.01
C PRO A 658 -20.10 2.04 -3.03
N PHE A 659 -20.56 3.11 -2.39
CA PHE A 659 -21.68 3.11 -1.46
C PHE A 659 -22.65 4.25 -1.79
N ASP A 660 -23.94 3.97 -1.67
CA ASP A 660 -24.98 4.99 -1.86
C ASP A 660 -25.19 5.85 -0.60
N ALA A 661 -26.17 6.75 -0.63
CA ALA A 661 -26.48 7.64 0.49
C ALA A 661 -27.02 6.89 1.74
N ALA A 662 -27.55 5.68 1.58
CA ALA A 662 -27.94 4.81 2.69
C ALA A 662 -26.75 4.00 3.24
N GLY A 663 -25.59 4.08 2.56
CA GLY A 663 -24.38 3.33 2.89
C GLY A 663 -24.38 1.92 2.32
N ASP A 664 -25.34 1.55 1.48
CA ASP A 664 -25.41 0.22 0.90
C ASP A 664 -24.45 0.09 -0.28
N TYR A 665 -23.90 -1.12 -0.44
CA TYR A 665 -22.94 -1.39 -1.50
C TYR A 665 -23.60 -1.28 -2.87
N VAL A 666 -23.03 -0.42 -3.71
CA VAL A 666 -23.44 -0.26 -5.10
C VAL A 666 -22.66 -1.28 -5.92
N PRO A 667 -23.29 -2.19 -6.68
CA PRO A 667 -22.60 -3.16 -7.54
C PRO A 667 -21.65 -2.51 -8.57
N GLU A 668 -20.69 -3.28 -9.09
CA GLU A 668 -19.86 -2.83 -10.21
C GLU A 668 -20.67 -2.68 -11.50
N GLU A 669 -20.19 -1.83 -12.40
CA GLU A 669 -20.75 -1.73 -13.75
C GLU A 669 -20.52 -3.04 -14.51
N ASN A 670 -21.60 -3.76 -14.81
CA ASN A 670 -21.57 -5.06 -15.49
C ASN A 670 -22.31 -5.02 -16.83
N TRP A 671 -21.80 -4.21 -17.77
CA TRP A 671 -22.45 -3.97 -19.07
C TRP A 671 -22.59 -5.25 -19.92
N LEU A 672 -21.74 -6.25 -19.67
CA LEU A 672 -21.71 -7.53 -20.39
C LEU A 672 -22.43 -8.66 -19.64
N GLY A 673 -23.04 -8.40 -18.48
CA GLY A 673 -23.80 -9.40 -17.72
C GLY A 673 -22.97 -10.59 -17.21
N LEU A 674 -21.68 -10.38 -16.92
CA LEU A 674 -20.74 -11.42 -16.53
C LEU A 674 -21.06 -11.97 -15.12
N PRO A 675 -21.23 -13.30 -14.96
CA PRO A 675 -21.51 -13.90 -13.65
C PRO A 675 -20.35 -13.70 -12.66
N GLN A 676 -19.11 -13.60 -13.15
CA GLN A 676 -17.91 -13.37 -12.33
C GLN A 676 -17.93 -11.99 -11.65
N ILE A 677 -18.44 -10.95 -12.32
CA ILE A 677 -18.64 -9.64 -11.68
C ILE A 677 -19.73 -9.75 -10.60
N GLY A 678 -20.80 -10.51 -10.88
CA GLY A 678 -21.83 -10.80 -9.88
C GLY A 678 -21.30 -11.54 -8.64
N ALA A 679 -20.39 -12.49 -8.84
CA ALA A 679 -19.70 -13.22 -7.77
C ALA A 679 -18.78 -12.29 -6.95
N LEU A 680 -18.05 -11.40 -7.60
CA LEU A 680 -17.25 -10.36 -6.93
C LEU A 680 -18.12 -9.43 -6.08
N ASP A 681 -19.25 -8.96 -6.62
CA ASP A 681 -20.20 -8.13 -5.87
C ASP A 681 -20.87 -8.90 -4.73
N ALA A 682 -21.09 -10.20 -4.88
CA ALA A 682 -21.61 -11.06 -3.81
C ALA A 682 -20.57 -11.20 -2.68
N ALA A 683 -19.29 -11.45 -3.01
CA ALA A 683 -18.21 -11.53 -2.04
C ALA A 683 -18.02 -10.23 -1.25
N ARG A 684 -18.05 -9.08 -1.93
CA ARG A 684 -17.97 -7.76 -1.29
C ARG A 684 -19.15 -7.53 -0.35
N ARG A 685 -20.38 -7.84 -0.79
CA ARG A 685 -21.58 -7.75 0.06
C ARG A 685 -21.52 -8.69 1.26
N GLU A 686 -21.05 -9.91 1.08
CA GLU A 686 -20.87 -10.89 2.16
C GLU A 686 -19.88 -10.37 3.21
N PHE A 687 -18.72 -9.89 2.76
CA PHE A 687 -17.71 -9.29 3.63
C PHE A 687 -18.29 -8.12 4.44
N ILE A 688 -18.95 -7.17 3.76
CA ILE A 688 -19.56 -5.99 4.40
C ILE A 688 -20.64 -6.40 5.40
N THR A 689 -21.50 -7.35 5.02
CA THR A 689 -22.62 -7.81 5.87
C THR A 689 -22.08 -8.42 7.17
N ARG A 690 -21.13 -9.35 7.07
CA ARG A 690 -20.50 -9.96 8.25
C ARG A 690 -19.74 -8.95 9.09
N MET A 691 -19.04 -8.00 8.47
CA MET A 691 -18.38 -6.91 9.21
C MET A 691 -19.40 -6.02 9.94
N ARG A 692 -20.56 -5.73 9.34
CA ARG A 692 -21.67 -5.01 10.00
C ARG A 692 -22.25 -5.82 11.15
N GLU A 693 -22.38 -7.13 11.02
CA GLU A 693 -22.84 -8.03 12.09
C GLU A 693 -21.87 -8.06 13.27
N LEU A 694 -20.57 -8.28 13.01
CA LEU A 694 -19.51 -8.22 14.02
C LEU A 694 -19.45 -6.85 14.70
N TRP A 695 -19.66 -5.77 13.94
CA TRP A 695 -19.72 -4.41 14.47
C TRP A 695 -20.95 -4.17 15.35
N THR A 696 -22.12 -4.64 14.92
CA THR A 696 -23.40 -4.41 15.63
C THR A 696 -23.50 -5.26 16.89
N ALA A 697 -23.06 -6.53 16.85
CA ALA A 697 -22.98 -7.41 18.01
C ALA A 697 -22.11 -6.81 19.14
N ARG A 698 -21.25 -5.85 18.79
CA ARG A 698 -20.34 -5.14 19.69
C ARG A 698 -20.88 -3.81 20.22
N ALA A 699 -21.91 -3.24 19.58
CA ALA A 699 -22.45 -1.95 19.98
C ALA A 699 -23.04 -2.07 21.40
N PRO A 700 -22.58 -1.25 22.37
CA PRO A 700 -23.13 -1.28 23.72
C PRO A 700 -24.60 -0.83 23.66
N GLY A 701 -25.51 -1.80 23.75
CA GLY A 701 -26.96 -1.59 23.59
C GLY A 701 -27.77 -2.85 23.28
N ALA A 702 -27.15 -3.99 22.94
CA ALA A 702 -27.88 -5.24 22.68
C ALA A 702 -28.19 -6.09 23.94
N ALA A 703 -27.61 -5.75 25.11
CA ALA A 703 -27.99 -6.32 26.40
C ALA A 703 -27.99 -5.20 27.46
N GLU A 704 -29.07 -5.11 28.25
CA GLU A 704 -29.36 -4.10 29.28
C GLU A 704 -30.07 -2.82 28.81
N ALA A 705 -31.29 -2.99 28.31
CA ALA A 705 -32.38 -2.09 28.67
C ALA A 705 -32.88 -2.47 30.08
N LEU A 706 -32.18 -2.01 31.12
CA LEU A 706 -32.70 -2.00 32.50
C LEU A 706 -32.37 -0.65 33.12
N ASP A 707 -33.43 0.02 33.53
CA ASP A 707 -33.56 1.40 33.95
C ASP A 707 -32.77 1.64 35.26
N THR A 708 -31.56 2.20 35.19
CA THR A 708 -30.89 2.84 36.34
C THR A 708 -29.84 3.86 35.85
N PRO A 709 -29.77 5.09 36.40
CA PRO A 709 -28.75 6.06 36.03
C PRO A 709 -27.41 5.67 36.67
N VAL A 710 -26.39 5.39 35.85
CA VAL A 710 -25.02 5.11 36.32
C VAL A 710 -24.15 6.38 36.20
N PRO A 711 -23.34 6.75 37.21
CA PRO A 711 -22.54 7.98 37.20
C PRO A 711 -21.36 7.91 36.21
N GLU A 712 -21.14 9.00 35.48
CA GLU A 712 -20.08 9.16 34.49
C GLU A 712 -18.67 9.31 35.10
N ALA A 713 -17.70 8.85 34.32
CA ALA A 713 -16.25 9.03 34.43
C ALA A 713 -15.55 8.28 35.58
N ALA A 714 -15.10 7.06 35.26
CA ALA A 714 -13.78 6.54 35.60
C ALA A 714 -13.15 6.04 34.28
N PRO A 715 -11.81 6.05 34.08
CA PRO A 715 -11.23 5.56 32.85
C PRO A 715 -11.54 4.07 32.72
N ARG A 716 -12.46 3.71 31.83
CA ARG A 716 -12.71 2.31 31.48
C ARG A 716 -11.44 1.77 30.84
N ALA A 717 -10.62 1.07 31.61
CA ALA A 717 -9.50 0.24 31.14
C ALA A 717 -9.97 -1.02 30.37
N GLY A 718 -11.12 -0.93 29.70
CA GLY A 718 -11.70 -1.95 28.85
C GLY A 718 -12.26 -1.27 27.62
N GLY A 719 -11.40 -0.97 26.66
CA GLY A 719 -11.85 -0.65 25.32
C GLY A 719 -12.64 -1.84 24.74
N PRO A 720 -13.51 -1.64 23.74
CA PRO A 720 -14.02 -2.76 22.97
C PRO A 720 -12.84 -3.63 22.52
N ALA A 721 -12.89 -4.92 22.88
CA ALA A 721 -12.02 -5.98 22.37
C ALA A 721 -11.77 -5.85 20.85
N ASP A 722 -10.66 -6.39 20.40
CA ASP A 722 -10.34 -6.40 18.98
C ASP A 722 -11.32 -7.36 18.23
N ILE A 723 -11.52 -7.15 16.92
CA ILE A 723 -12.33 -8.04 16.08
C ILE A 723 -11.42 -9.08 15.47
N GLU A 724 -11.76 -10.35 15.69
CA GLU A 724 -11.13 -11.49 15.05
C GLU A 724 -12.03 -11.98 13.92
N LEU A 725 -11.50 -12.04 12.69
CA LEU A 725 -12.15 -12.72 11.58
C LEU A 725 -11.82 -14.20 11.72
N ASP A 726 -12.79 -15.01 12.12
CA ASP A 726 -12.57 -16.46 12.22
C ASP A 726 -12.51 -17.13 10.84
N ASP A 727 -12.16 -18.41 10.81
CA ASP A 727 -12.05 -19.17 9.55
C ASP A 727 -13.39 -19.23 8.81
N THR A 728 -14.52 -19.25 9.52
CA THR A 728 -15.85 -19.30 8.90
C THR A 728 -16.20 -18.00 8.16
N PHE A 729 -15.70 -16.85 8.66
CA PHE A 729 -15.78 -15.58 7.96
C PHE A 729 -14.97 -15.64 6.66
N ILE A 730 -13.73 -16.13 6.73
CA ILE A 730 -12.84 -16.22 5.57
C ILE A 730 -13.47 -17.14 4.50
N GLU A 731 -13.93 -18.32 4.92
CA GLU A 731 -14.55 -19.32 4.05
C GLU A 731 -15.79 -18.78 3.33
N ALA A 732 -16.71 -18.13 4.05
CA ALA A 732 -17.93 -17.62 3.45
C ALA A 732 -17.68 -16.58 2.34
N VAL A 733 -16.71 -15.69 2.53
CA VAL A 733 -16.33 -14.71 1.49
C VAL A 733 -15.57 -15.39 0.35
N ALA A 734 -14.65 -16.31 0.67
CA ALA A 734 -13.89 -17.05 -0.32
C ALA A 734 -14.78 -17.94 -1.21
N ASP A 735 -15.86 -18.51 -0.66
CA ASP A 735 -16.82 -19.33 -1.41
C ASP A 735 -17.56 -18.50 -2.47
N GLN A 736 -17.88 -17.24 -2.18
CA GLN A 736 -18.44 -16.31 -3.18
C GLN A 736 -17.45 -15.99 -4.29
N LEU A 737 -16.14 -16.05 -4.01
CA LEU A 737 -15.07 -15.82 -4.98
C LEU A 737 -14.68 -17.09 -5.77
N ALA A 738 -15.12 -18.28 -5.34
CA ALA A 738 -14.79 -19.54 -6.00
C ALA A 738 -15.08 -19.56 -7.53
N PRO A 739 -16.17 -18.95 -8.04
CA PRO A 739 -16.44 -18.88 -9.49
C PRO A 739 -15.39 -18.11 -10.31
N LEU A 740 -14.53 -17.30 -9.66
CA LEU A 740 -13.44 -16.59 -10.33
C LEU A 740 -12.27 -17.50 -10.68
N GLY A 741 -12.23 -18.70 -10.07
CA GLY A 741 -11.11 -19.65 -10.18
C GLY A 741 -9.90 -19.23 -9.34
N ALA A 742 -9.05 -20.21 -9.00
CA ALA A 742 -7.74 -19.93 -8.42
C ALA A 742 -6.68 -20.08 -9.53
N GLY A 743 -5.91 -19.04 -9.80
CA GLY A 743 -4.83 -19.08 -10.80
C GLY A 743 -3.46 -19.24 -10.18
N PHE A 744 -2.42 -19.09 -11.01
CA PHE A 744 -1.12 -18.69 -10.52
C PHE A 744 -1.22 -17.26 -9.95
N ALA A 745 -0.95 -17.10 -8.66
CA ALA A 745 -1.11 -15.83 -7.96
C ALA A 745 0.12 -15.55 -7.07
N PRO A 746 1.15 -14.88 -7.62
CA PRO A 746 2.24 -14.34 -6.82
C PRO A 746 1.80 -13.06 -6.13
N GLN A 747 2.01 -12.97 -4.83
CA GLN A 747 1.67 -11.81 -4.01
C GLN A 747 2.90 -11.32 -3.26
N SER A 748 2.95 -10.01 -3.03
CA SER A 748 3.99 -9.33 -2.27
C SER A 748 3.34 -8.60 -1.10
N HIS A 749 3.58 -9.09 0.11
CA HIS A 749 3.02 -8.59 1.35
C HIS A 749 4.02 -7.73 2.10
N PHE A 750 3.60 -6.53 2.47
CA PHE A 750 4.35 -5.59 3.28
C PHE A 750 3.87 -5.70 4.72
N VAL A 751 4.69 -6.30 5.58
CA VAL A 751 4.31 -6.71 6.93
C VAL A 751 5.26 -6.12 7.98
N GLN A 752 4.72 -5.66 9.11
CA GLN A 752 5.52 -5.27 10.26
C GLN A 752 5.32 -6.26 11.40
N LEU A 753 6.42 -6.89 11.84
CA LEU A 753 6.40 -7.80 12.98
C LEU A 753 6.40 -7.02 14.29
N VAL A 754 5.59 -7.48 15.24
CA VAL A 754 5.51 -6.97 16.60
C VAL A 754 6.24 -7.96 17.51
N ALA A 755 7.40 -7.57 18.03
CA ALA A 755 8.13 -8.40 18.99
C ALA A 755 7.31 -8.57 20.27
N GLY A 756 7.38 -9.75 20.89
CA GLY A 756 6.75 -10.00 22.19
C GLY A 756 7.32 -9.07 23.26
N GLU A 757 6.49 -8.59 24.19
CA GLU A 757 6.92 -7.75 25.30
C GLU A 757 8.03 -8.45 26.09
N GLN A 758 9.24 -7.88 26.13
CA GLN A 758 10.13 -8.12 27.27
C GLN A 758 9.55 -7.36 28.46
N PRO A 759 9.39 -7.97 29.65
CA PRO A 759 8.95 -7.24 30.82
C PRO A 759 9.89 -6.06 31.05
N ALA A 760 9.33 -4.85 31.12
CA ALA A 760 10.11 -3.64 31.36
C ALA A 760 10.94 -3.81 32.65
N PRO A 761 12.22 -3.39 32.68
CA PRO A 761 12.92 -3.29 33.94
C PRO A 761 12.14 -2.30 34.83
N ALA A 762 11.75 -2.76 36.02
CA ALA A 762 11.06 -1.92 36.98
C ALA A 762 11.83 -0.59 37.15
N PRO A 763 11.13 0.56 37.24
CA PRO A 763 11.80 1.83 37.44
C PRO A 763 12.67 1.74 38.70
N HIS A 764 13.92 2.18 38.59
CA HIS A 764 14.82 2.35 39.71
C HIS A 764 14.26 3.45 40.63
N ASP A 765 13.38 3.07 41.55
CA ASP A 765 13.00 3.92 42.66
C ASP A 765 14.10 3.84 43.73
N GLY A 766 14.87 4.92 43.82
CA GLY A 766 15.79 5.15 44.92
C GLY A 766 15.03 5.38 46.23
N ALA A 767 15.19 4.43 47.16
CA ALA A 767 15.11 4.52 48.62
C ALA A 767 14.04 5.43 49.27
N GLY A 768 13.08 4.80 49.96
CA GLY A 768 12.18 5.52 50.87
C GLY A 768 11.09 4.66 51.53
N ASP A 769 11.50 3.82 52.47
CA ASP A 769 10.76 3.21 53.60
C ASP A 769 9.24 3.50 53.73
N ARG A 770 8.38 2.50 53.44
CA ARG A 770 7.01 2.37 53.99
C ARG A 770 6.60 0.89 54.15
N PRO A 771 5.89 0.52 55.24
CA PRO A 771 5.68 -0.88 55.63
C PRO A 771 4.54 -1.57 54.86
N ALA A 772 4.71 -2.87 54.69
CA ALA A 772 3.84 -3.79 53.98
C ALA A 772 2.39 -3.83 54.51
N ALA A 773 1.43 -3.69 53.59
CA ALA A 773 0.04 -4.08 53.80
C ALA A 773 -0.29 -5.30 52.92
N VAL A 774 -0.88 -6.30 53.56
CA VAL A 774 -1.09 -7.69 53.12
C VAL A 774 -1.98 -7.79 51.88
N ALA A 775 -1.42 -8.24 50.76
CA ALA A 775 -2.18 -8.70 49.60
C ALA A 775 -2.70 -10.13 49.86
N ARG A 776 -4.01 -10.33 49.79
CA ARG A 776 -4.63 -11.65 49.83
C ARG A 776 -4.69 -12.25 48.43
N GLY A 777 -4.11 -13.45 48.32
CA GLY A 777 -4.22 -14.48 47.28
C GLY A 777 -5.05 -14.19 46.03
N GLY A 778 -4.34 -13.86 44.94
CA GLY A 778 -4.71 -14.23 43.58
C GLY A 778 -3.53 -15.02 43.01
N ASP A 779 -3.82 -16.17 42.40
CA ASP A 779 -2.83 -17.11 41.85
C ASP A 779 -1.91 -16.40 40.82
N PRO A 780 -0.58 -16.30 41.07
CA PRO A 780 0.34 -15.64 40.15
C PRO A 780 0.50 -16.37 38.81
N ALA A 781 0.01 -17.62 38.70
CA ALA A 781 0.17 -18.46 37.53
C ALA A 781 -0.81 -18.17 36.38
N ALA A 782 -1.79 -17.27 36.56
CA ALA A 782 -2.79 -16.94 35.53
C ALA A 782 -2.49 -15.62 34.76
N ALA A 783 -1.38 -14.94 35.04
CA ALA A 783 -1.04 -13.65 34.42
C ALA A 783 0.05 -13.74 33.34
N ASP A 784 0.54 -14.94 33.01
CA ASP A 784 1.70 -15.14 32.12
C ASP A 784 1.37 -15.98 30.87
N ALA A 785 0.15 -15.83 30.34
CA ALA A 785 -0.16 -16.28 28.99
C ALA A 785 0.51 -15.32 28.00
N ALA A 786 1.71 -15.67 27.54
CA ALA A 786 2.43 -14.94 26.49
C ALA A 786 1.45 -14.62 25.34
N ARG A 787 1.16 -13.33 25.12
CA ARG A 787 0.29 -12.91 24.02
C ARG A 787 0.85 -13.49 22.71
N PRO A 788 -0.03 -14.01 21.83
CA PRO A 788 0.43 -14.53 20.55
C PRO A 788 1.16 -13.42 19.78
N PRO A 789 2.25 -13.77 19.06
CA PRO A 789 2.96 -12.80 18.25
C PRO A 789 2.01 -12.14 17.23
N LEU A 790 2.17 -10.83 17.03
CA LEU A 790 1.36 -10.08 16.06
C LEU A 790 2.20 -9.70 14.84
N ALA A 791 1.58 -9.74 13.67
CA ALA A 791 2.10 -9.11 12.46
C ALA A 791 1.07 -8.13 11.93
N VAL A 792 1.49 -7.02 11.34
CA VAL A 792 0.58 -6.04 10.74
C VAL A 792 0.75 -6.04 9.23
N LEU A 793 -0.32 -6.37 8.50
CA LEU A 793 -0.35 -6.27 7.04
C LEU A 793 -0.60 -4.82 6.64
N ASN A 794 0.41 -4.16 6.10
CA ASN A 794 0.29 -2.78 5.63
C ASN A 794 -0.31 -2.71 4.22
N ARG A 795 0.22 -3.52 3.28
CA ARG A 795 -0.22 -3.58 1.88
C ARG A 795 0.06 -4.95 1.27
N SER A 796 -0.72 -5.31 0.25
CA SER A 796 -0.48 -6.46 -0.62
C SER A 796 -0.53 -6.00 -2.07
N TYR A 797 0.44 -6.44 -2.87
CA TYR A 797 0.51 -6.20 -4.31
C TYR A 797 0.73 -7.53 -5.03
N GLY A 798 -0.04 -7.78 -6.08
CA GLY A 798 0.18 -8.94 -6.93
C GLY A 798 1.26 -8.67 -7.97
N GLY A 799 2.14 -9.63 -8.20
CA GLY A 799 3.24 -9.51 -9.16
C GLY A 799 4.49 -10.26 -8.72
N LEU A 800 5.33 -10.59 -9.69
CA LEU A 800 6.59 -11.31 -9.48
C LEU A 800 7.73 -10.36 -9.14
N ALA A 801 8.54 -10.74 -8.16
CA ALA A 801 9.75 -10.06 -7.73
C ALA A 801 9.58 -8.56 -7.43
N PHE A 802 8.34 -8.11 -7.21
CA PHE A 802 8.02 -6.69 -7.03
C PHE A 802 8.83 -6.04 -5.90
N PRO A 803 9.05 -6.66 -4.72
CA PRO A 803 9.84 -6.06 -3.65
C PRO A 803 11.30 -5.83 -4.03
N PHE A 804 11.82 -6.57 -5.02
CA PHE A 804 13.24 -6.65 -5.33
C PHE A 804 13.62 -5.89 -6.59
N SER A 805 12.74 -5.80 -7.60
CA SER A 805 13.09 -5.41 -8.96
C SER A 805 13.87 -4.10 -9.06
N ARG A 806 13.33 -2.99 -8.53
CA ARG A 806 13.98 -1.67 -8.52
C ARG A 806 15.38 -1.68 -7.87
N PHE A 807 15.62 -2.55 -6.90
CA PHE A 807 16.83 -2.57 -6.07
C PHE A 807 17.91 -3.52 -6.58
N THR A 808 17.67 -4.25 -7.67
CA THR A 808 18.65 -5.13 -8.34
C THR A 808 20.01 -4.45 -8.54
N HIS A 809 20.03 -3.21 -9.02
CA HIS A 809 21.26 -2.43 -9.22
C HIS A 809 22.09 -2.25 -7.94
N CYS A 810 21.49 -2.30 -6.74
CA CYS A 810 22.20 -2.18 -5.47
C CYS A 810 22.96 -3.47 -5.09
N TYR A 811 22.58 -4.62 -5.67
CA TYR A 811 23.05 -5.96 -5.30
C TYR A 811 23.72 -6.71 -6.46
N ASP A 812 23.66 -6.21 -7.68
CA ASP A 812 24.27 -6.83 -8.88
C ASP A 812 25.75 -6.48 -9.09
N GLY A 813 26.38 -5.72 -8.18
CA GLY A 813 27.68 -5.06 -8.38
C GLY A 813 28.88 -5.96 -8.75
N ALA A 814 28.85 -7.26 -8.46
CA ALA A 814 29.79 -8.23 -9.03
C ALA A 814 29.03 -9.09 -10.04
N THR A 815 29.32 -8.93 -11.33
CA THR A 815 28.74 -9.78 -12.38
C THR A 815 29.16 -11.23 -12.14
N GLY A 816 28.21 -12.05 -11.68
CA GLY A 816 28.42 -13.44 -11.29
C GLY A 816 27.11 -14.12 -10.92
N PRO A 817 27.11 -15.45 -10.73
CA PRO A 817 25.89 -16.21 -10.37
C PRO A 817 25.28 -15.79 -9.02
N ASP A 818 26.05 -15.11 -8.17
CA ASP A 818 25.63 -14.65 -6.85
C ASP A 818 24.88 -13.30 -6.85
N ALA A 819 24.87 -12.59 -7.99
CA ALA A 819 24.12 -11.35 -8.18
C ALA A 819 22.60 -11.57 -8.04
N LEU A 820 21.87 -10.52 -7.64
CA LEU A 820 20.45 -10.63 -7.32
C LEU A 820 19.58 -10.92 -8.55
N SER A 821 19.80 -10.23 -9.67
CA SER A 821 19.01 -10.43 -10.89
C SER A 821 19.08 -11.86 -11.44
N PRO A 822 20.26 -12.49 -11.62
CA PRO A 822 20.35 -13.90 -12.02
C PRO A 822 19.65 -14.86 -11.05
N ARG A 823 19.73 -14.61 -9.73
CA ARG A 823 19.08 -15.43 -8.70
C ARG A 823 17.55 -15.33 -8.76
N LEU A 824 17.01 -14.12 -8.83
CA LEU A 824 15.57 -13.89 -8.98
C LEU A 824 15.03 -14.46 -10.29
N ARG A 825 15.79 -14.36 -11.39
CA ARG A 825 15.43 -14.97 -12.67
C ARG A 825 15.42 -16.50 -12.60
N ALA A 826 16.33 -17.11 -11.83
CA ALA A 826 16.31 -18.55 -11.58
C ALA A 826 15.11 -18.97 -10.71
N GLU A 827 14.75 -18.16 -9.72
CA GLU A 827 13.56 -18.39 -8.88
C GLU A 827 12.27 -18.26 -9.69
N ALA A 828 12.15 -17.23 -10.54
CA ALA A 828 11.05 -17.09 -11.48
C ALA A 828 10.90 -18.35 -12.36
N ARG A 829 12.00 -18.91 -12.89
CA ARG A 829 11.94 -20.19 -13.64
C ARG A 829 11.42 -21.35 -12.79
N ALA A 830 11.79 -21.43 -11.52
CA ALA A 830 11.40 -22.53 -10.63
C ALA A 830 9.90 -22.51 -10.27
N ILE A 831 9.30 -21.31 -10.26
CA ILE A 831 7.89 -21.09 -9.89
C ILE A 831 7.01 -20.86 -11.13
N GLN A 832 7.57 -21.01 -12.32
CA GLN A 832 6.84 -20.83 -13.56
C GLN A 832 5.78 -21.94 -13.74
N PRO A 833 4.52 -21.60 -14.08
CA PRO A 833 3.51 -22.60 -14.40
C PRO A 833 3.94 -23.52 -15.55
N ALA A 834 3.57 -24.80 -15.46
CA ALA A 834 3.89 -25.78 -16.49
C ALA A 834 3.30 -25.37 -17.85
N GLY A 835 4.11 -25.43 -18.91
CA GLY A 835 3.69 -25.05 -20.26
C GLY A 835 3.60 -23.54 -20.53
N ALA A 836 3.93 -22.70 -19.54
CA ALA A 836 4.00 -21.25 -19.67
C ALA A 836 5.45 -20.74 -19.65
N VAL A 837 5.65 -19.48 -20.03
CA VAL A 837 6.86 -18.68 -19.82
C VAL A 837 6.50 -17.32 -19.25
N PHE A 838 7.34 -16.76 -18.38
CA PHE A 838 7.24 -15.36 -18.00
C PHE A 838 7.92 -14.47 -19.05
N ALA A 839 7.22 -13.42 -19.49
CA ALA A 839 7.77 -12.42 -20.38
C ALA A 839 7.51 -11.01 -19.84
N GLU A 840 8.57 -10.24 -19.69
CA GLU A 840 8.49 -8.88 -19.17
C GLU A 840 7.87 -7.92 -20.18
N ILE A 841 7.04 -7.01 -19.69
CA ILE A 841 6.66 -5.77 -20.35
C ILE A 841 7.43 -4.64 -19.68
N THR A 842 8.29 -3.94 -20.43
CA THR A 842 9.20 -2.92 -19.88
C THR A 842 8.49 -1.60 -19.59
N GLY A 843 7.30 -1.39 -20.16
CA GLY A 843 6.58 -0.10 -20.15
C GLY A 843 7.09 0.89 -21.21
N GLY A 844 8.05 0.47 -22.04
CA GLY A 844 8.43 1.15 -23.27
C GLY A 844 8.98 2.56 -23.09
N ALA A 845 8.30 3.53 -23.70
CA ALA A 845 8.71 4.93 -23.74
C ALA A 845 8.56 5.67 -22.40
N VAL A 846 7.95 5.06 -21.38
CA VAL A 846 7.80 5.68 -20.07
C VAL A 846 9.16 5.64 -19.34
N THR A 847 9.93 6.71 -19.50
CA THR A 847 11.28 6.81 -18.91
C THR A 847 11.20 7.27 -17.45
N SER A 848 11.52 6.35 -16.54
CA SER A 848 11.56 6.62 -15.10
C SER A 848 12.62 5.78 -14.41
N ASN A 849 13.35 6.37 -13.46
CA ASN A 849 14.29 5.63 -12.60
C ASN A 849 13.58 4.51 -11.80
N LEU A 850 12.26 4.59 -11.62
CA LEU A 850 11.44 3.59 -10.95
C LEU A 850 11.24 2.31 -11.77
N ASN A 851 11.47 2.37 -13.08
CA ASN A 851 11.36 1.21 -13.96
C ASN A 851 12.70 0.54 -14.21
N LEU A 852 13.81 1.11 -13.74
CA LEU A 852 15.14 0.55 -13.97
C LEU A 852 15.38 -0.65 -13.05
N HIS A 853 15.73 -1.79 -13.64
CA HIS A 853 16.04 -3.03 -12.92
C HIS A 853 16.83 -4.00 -13.79
N GLY A 854 17.70 -4.83 -13.22
CA GLY A 854 18.37 -5.88 -13.99
C GLY A 854 17.38 -6.94 -14.48
N ARG A 855 17.67 -7.60 -15.61
CA ARG A 855 16.77 -8.57 -16.27
C ARG A 855 16.33 -9.73 -15.35
N LEU A 856 15.03 -9.85 -15.07
CA LEU A 856 14.47 -10.87 -14.15
C LEU A 856 13.68 -12.00 -14.83
N THR A 857 13.43 -11.91 -16.14
CA THR A 857 12.74 -12.95 -16.91
C THR A 857 13.59 -13.47 -18.05
N ASP A 858 13.21 -14.67 -18.54
CA ASP A 858 13.81 -15.25 -19.74
C ASP A 858 13.38 -14.55 -21.01
N TYR A 859 12.17 -14.00 -21.06
CA TYR A 859 11.64 -13.37 -22.27
C TYR A 859 11.21 -11.93 -21.99
N GLU A 860 11.16 -11.13 -23.05
CA GLU A 860 10.60 -9.78 -23.07
C GLU A 860 9.57 -9.69 -24.20
N ILE A 861 8.39 -9.14 -23.90
CA ILE A 861 7.40 -8.76 -24.91
C ILE A 861 7.80 -7.40 -25.44
N VAL A 862 8.16 -7.33 -26.72
CA VAL A 862 8.52 -6.07 -27.37
C VAL A 862 7.25 -5.47 -27.97
N CYS A 863 6.71 -4.43 -27.34
CA CYS A 863 5.52 -3.77 -27.89
C CYS A 863 5.89 -2.84 -29.06
N PRO A 864 4.92 -2.49 -29.93
CA PRO A 864 5.13 -1.54 -31.00
C PRO A 864 5.74 -0.23 -30.49
N GLY A 865 6.73 0.28 -31.19
CA GLY A 865 7.40 1.51 -30.76
C GLY A 865 8.43 1.33 -29.63
N GLU A 866 8.67 0.13 -29.11
CA GLU A 866 9.68 -0.14 -28.06
C GLU A 866 11.01 -0.63 -28.65
N THR A 867 12.07 -0.57 -27.85
CA THR A 867 13.38 -1.16 -28.14
C THR A 867 13.72 -2.14 -27.03
N SER A 868 14.31 -3.28 -27.39
CA SER A 868 14.84 -4.22 -26.42
C SER A 868 16.35 -4.39 -26.58
N SER A 869 17.05 -4.48 -25.46
CA SER A 869 18.47 -4.83 -25.40
C SER A 869 18.71 -6.34 -25.19
N VAL A 870 17.65 -7.13 -24.94
CA VAL A 870 17.78 -8.59 -24.75
C VAL A 870 18.13 -9.29 -26.08
N PRO A 871 18.75 -10.48 -26.07
CA PRO A 871 19.04 -11.24 -27.29
C PRO A 871 17.78 -11.49 -28.12
N GLU A 872 17.89 -11.49 -29.45
CA GLU A 872 16.75 -11.68 -30.37
C GLU A 872 15.95 -12.96 -30.09
N ALA A 873 16.62 -14.06 -29.73
CA ALA A 873 15.96 -15.33 -29.39
C ALA A 873 15.01 -15.24 -28.17
N ASP A 874 15.28 -14.28 -27.29
CA ASP A 874 14.56 -14.03 -26.05
C ASP A 874 13.46 -12.95 -26.21
N ARG A 875 13.38 -12.31 -27.38
CA ARG A 875 12.32 -11.33 -27.70
C ARG A 875 11.07 -12.04 -28.19
N ILE A 876 9.92 -11.55 -27.75
CA ILE A 876 8.61 -11.96 -28.25
C ILE A 876 7.95 -10.72 -28.83
N GLU A 877 8.00 -10.60 -30.16
CA GLU A 877 7.31 -9.55 -30.88
C GLU A 877 5.79 -9.74 -30.75
N LEU A 878 5.04 -8.63 -30.81
CA LEU A 878 3.59 -8.68 -30.63
C LEU A 878 2.89 -9.57 -31.68
N ASP A 879 3.43 -9.67 -32.90
CA ASP A 879 2.86 -10.50 -34.00
C ASP A 879 3.04 -12.01 -33.78
N ASP A 880 4.01 -12.39 -32.94
CA ASP A 880 4.18 -13.78 -32.49
C ASP A 880 3.10 -14.18 -31.48
N LEU A 881 2.42 -13.20 -30.88
CA LEU A 881 1.44 -13.41 -29.83
C LEU A 881 0.02 -13.50 -30.38
N TYR A 882 -0.79 -14.33 -29.72
CA TYR A 882 -2.23 -14.39 -29.93
C TYR A 882 -2.93 -14.67 -28.61
N VAL A 883 -4.20 -14.27 -28.51
CA VAL A 883 -5.02 -14.53 -27.32
C VAL A 883 -6.07 -15.57 -27.70
N GLU A 884 -6.25 -16.56 -26.85
CA GLU A 884 -7.35 -17.51 -26.94
C GLU A 884 -8.10 -17.61 -25.62
N HIS A 885 -9.39 -17.92 -25.70
CA HIS A 885 -10.17 -18.25 -24.52
C HIS A 885 -10.04 -19.74 -24.21
N ASP A 886 -9.53 -20.10 -23.04
CA ASP A 886 -9.54 -21.48 -22.53
C ASP A 886 -10.90 -21.76 -21.86
N PRO A 887 -11.79 -22.58 -22.46
CA PRO A 887 -13.12 -22.83 -21.90
C PRO A 887 -13.09 -23.67 -20.61
N ARG A 888 -12.01 -24.40 -20.33
CA ARG A 888 -11.91 -25.24 -19.13
C ARG A 888 -11.55 -24.42 -17.90
N ALA A 889 -10.61 -23.50 -18.07
CA ALA A 889 -10.18 -22.59 -17.02
C ALA A 889 -10.98 -21.26 -17.01
N ASP A 890 -11.85 -21.06 -18.00
CA ASP A 890 -12.66 -19.84 -18.21
C ASP A 890 -11.82 -18.54 -18.10
N ARG A 891 -10.69 -18.54 -18.80
CA ARG A 891 -9.72 -17.44 -18.80
C ARG A 891 -9.15 -17.19 -20.19
N LEU A 892 -8.65 -15.98 -20.39
CA LEU A 892 -7.83 -15.67 -21.57
C LEU A 892 -6.39 -16.14 -21.33
N ALA A 893 -5.81 -16.78 -22.33
CA ALA A 893 -4.41 -17.17 -22.37
C ALA A 893 -3.73 -16.46 -23.54
N LEU A 894 -2.65 -15.74 -23.25
CA LEU A 894 -1.74 -15.19 -24.25
C LEU A 894 -0.75 -16.29 -24.64
N ARG A 895 -0.52 -16.52 -25.93
CA ARG A 895 0.37 -17.59 -26.42
C ARG A 895 1.30 -17.07 -27.49
N SER A 896 2.51 -17.63 -27.51
CA SER A 896 3.49 -17.42 -28.57
C SER A 896 3.42 -18.54 -29.60
N ARG A 897 3.37 -18.19 -30.90
CA ARG A 897 3.40 -19.15 -32.01
C ARG A 897 4.76 -19.85 -32.08
N ARG A 898 5.83 -19.06 -31.97
CA ARG A 898 7.22 -19.51 -32.04
C ARG A 898 7.56 -20.47 -30.90
N LEU A 899 7.16 -20.15 -29.68
CA LEU A 899 7.49 -20.95 -28.50
C LEU A 899 6.52 -22.12 -28.30
N GLY A 900 5.30 -22.04 -28.84
CA GLY A 900 4.24 -23.03 -28.60
C GLY A 900 3.83 -23.10 -27.13
N ARG A 901 4.00 -22.00 -26.39
CA ARG A 901 3.78 -21.90 -24.94
C ARG A 901 2.85 -20.75 -24.61
N GLU A 902 2.21 -20.85 -23.46
CA GLU A 902 1.55 -19.70 -22.85
C GLU A 902 2.60 -18.67 -22.42
N VAL A 903 2.30 -17.39 -22.61
CA VAL A 903 3.13 -16.26 -22.22
C VAL A 903 2.38 -15.53 -21.12
N ILE A 904 2.96 -15.49 -19.92
CA ILE A 904 2.42 -14.73 -18.79
C ILE A 904 3.14 -13.38 -18.80
N PRO A 905 2.45 -12.28 -19.19
CA PRO A 905 3.06 -10.96 -19.15
C PRO A 905 3.31 -10.55 -17.70
N VAL A 906 4.48 -9.96 -17.43
CA VAL A 906 4.83 -9.44 -16.10
C VAL A 906 5.33 -8.01 -16.21
N TYR A 907 4.97 -7.17 -15.25
CA TYR A 907 5.50 -5.81 -15.15
C TYR A 907 6.40 -5.72 -13.92
N LEU A 908 7.64 -5.31 -14.12
CA LEU A 908 8.68 -5.29 -13.08
C LEU A 908 9.08 -3.86 -12.67
N GLY A 909 8.45 -2.84 -13.26
CA GLY A 909 8.60 -1.45 -12.84
C GLY A 909 7.76 -1.09 -11.61
N TYR A 910 8.11 0.02 -10.96
CA TYR A 910 7.39 0.52 -9.77
C TYR A 910 6.31 1.56 -10.08
N LEU A 911 6.11 1.93 -11.35
CA LEU A 911 4.99 2.80 -11.73
C LEU A 911 3.64 2.08 -11.60
N VAL A 912 2.58 2.84 -11.38
CA VAL A 912 1.21 2.31 -11.40
C VAL A 912 0.88 1.85 -12.83
N PRO A 913 0.37 0.62 -13.06
CA PRO A 913 0.10 0.11 -14.40
C PRO A 913 -0.78 1.00 -15.29
N LEU A 914 -1.66 1.80 -14.68
CA LEU A 914 -2.52 2.75 -15.38
C LEU A 914 -1.74 3.89 -16.08
N ALA A 915 -0.52 4.17 -15.63
CA ALA A 915 0.38 5.16 -16.24
C ALA A 915 1.11 4.63 -17.49
N LEU A 916 0.99 3.34 -17.79
CA LEU A 916 1.57 2.73 -18.99
C LEU A 916 0.72 3.01 -20.24
N PRO A 917 1.32 2.98 -21.44
CA PRO A 917 0.58 3.09 -22.69
C PRO A 917 -0.49 1.99 -22.87
N GLU A 918 -1.45 2.21 -23.76
CA GLU A 918 -2.65 1.35 -23.92
C GLU A 918 -2.34 -0.13 -24.17
N ILE A 919 -1.36 -0.41 -25.04
CA ILE A 919 -0.96 -1.77 -25.40
C ILE A 919 -0.37 -2.52 -24.20
N PRO A 920 0.75 -2.07 -23.59
CA PRO A 920 1.30 -2.74 -22.41
C PRO A 920 0.29 -2.78 -21.26
N ARG A 921 -0.51 -1.72 -21.05
CA ARG A 921 -1.57 -1.70 -20.04
C ARG A 921 -2.63 -2.80 -20.26
N THR A 922 -3.07 -3.01 -21.50
CA THR A 922 -4.06 -4.04 -21.84
C THR A 922 -3.48 -5.44 -21.73
N LEU A 923 -2.23 -5.65 -22.16
CA LEU A 923 -1.55 -6.92 -21.96
C LEU A 923 -1.42 -7.28 -20.47
N LEU A 924 -1.24 -6.29 -19.59
CA LEU A 924 -1.24 -6.52 -18.14
C LEU A 924 -2.61 -6.93 -17.57
N LEU A 925 -3.72 -6.80 -18.30
CA LEU A 925 -4.98 -7.42 -17.87
C LEU A 925 -4.92 -8.97 -17.92
N LEU A 926 -3.97 -9.51 -18.68
CA LEU A 926 -3.65 -10.94 -18.76
C LEU A 926 -2.57 -11.37 -17.75
N SER A 927 -1.96 -10.41 -17.05
CA SER A 927 -0.96 -10.64 -16.00
C SER A 927 -1.61 -11.01 -14.67
N PRO A 928 -0.97 -11.81 -13.80
CA PRO A 928 -1.45 -12.06 -12.44
C PRO A 928 -1.24 -10.86 -11.48
N THR A 929 -0.96 -9.66 -11.99
CA THR A 929 -0.88 -8.43 -11.17
C THR A 929 -2.20 -8.13 -10.47
N SER A 930 -2.10 -7.59 -9.25
CA SER A 930 -3.24 -7.26 -8.39
C SER A 930 -2.93 -6.04 -7.53
N MET A 931 -3.95 -5.24 -7.22
CA MET A 931 -3.82 -4.13 -6.27
C MET A 931 -5.01 -4.13 -5.31
N ALA A 932 -4.77 -4.63 -4.09
CA ALA A 932 -5.81 -4.89 -3.11
C ALA A 932 -5.66 -4.01 -1.84
N PRO A 933 -6.16 -2.75 -1.85
CA PRO A 933 -6.25 -1.95 -0.65
C PRO A 933 -7.31 -2.53 0.31
N LEU A 934 -6.85 -3.13 1.42
CA LEU A 934 -7.73 -3.74 2.42
C LEU A 934 -8.43 -2.69 3.31
N ASP A 935 -9.47 -2.02 2.80
CA ASP A 935 -10.38 -1.22 3.64
C ASP A 935 -11.50 -2.08 4.22
N VAL A 936 -11.20 -2.77 5.33
CA VAL A 936 -12.15 -3.67 6.00
C VAL A 936 -13.35 -2.95 6.64
N TRP A 937 -13.31 -1.62 6.76
CA TRP A 937 -14.39 -0.82 7.35
C TRP A 937 -15.29 -0.16 6.29
N ALA A 938 -15.00 -0.36 5.02
CA ALA A 938 -15.81 0.14 3.91
C ALA A 938 -17.27 -0.36 4.05
N GLY A 939 -18.24 0.56 3.93
CA GLY A 939 -19.66 0.24 4.09
C GLY A 939 -20.13 -0.04 5.52
N VAL A 940 -19.23 -0.04 6.52
CA VAL A 940 -19.61 -0.21 7.94
C VAL A 940 -19.91 1.17 8.54
N PRO A 941 -21.10 1.39 9.14
CA PRO A 941 -21.45 2.69 9.72
C PRO A 941 -20.50 3.07 10.86
N GLU A 942 -20.23 4.38 11.04
CA GLU A 942 -19.45 4.85 12.19
C GLU A 942 -20.13 4.50 13.51
N GLY A 943 -19.33 4.34 14.56
CA GLY A 943 -19.85 4.11 15.91
C GLY A 943 -20.47 5.34 16.55
N PRO A 944 -21.10 5.17 17.73
CA PRO A 944 -21.50 6.31 18.54
C PRO A 944 -20.27 7.18 18.84
N ALA A 945 -20.41 8.48 18.63
CA ALA A 945 -19.38 9.45 18.96
C ALA A 945 -19.46 9.84 20.44
N THR A 946 -18.32 9.90 21.11
CA THR A 946 -18.19 10.53 22.43
C THR A 946 -17.42 11.83 22.24
N ASP A 947 -18.04 12.97 22.56
CA ASP A 947 -17.51 14.32 22.30
C ASP A 947 -17.00 14.51 20.86
N GLY A 948 -17.76 14.00 19.88
CA GLY A 948 -17.39 14.11 18.46
C GLY A 948 -16.23 13.23 18.02
N VAL A 949 -15.83 12.23 18.82
CA VAL A 949 -14.80 11.24 18.47
C VAL A 949 -15.43 9.85 18.33
N THR A 950 -15.26 9.22 17.18
CA THR A 950 -15.62 7.83 16.92
C THR A 950 -14.40 6.92 16.98
N ARG A 951 -14.57 5.64 17.34
CA ARG A 951 -13.48 4.69 17.50
C ARG A 951 -13.74 3.38 16.75
N ARG A 952 -12.70 2.81 16.14
CA ARG A 952 -12.66 1.44 15.60
C ARG A 952 -11.63 0.58 16.35
N PRO A 953 -11.98 -0.67 16.73
CA PRO A 953 -11.04 -1.65 17.28
C PRO A 953 -10.06 -2.15 16.19
N ARG A 954 -9.09 -3.00 16.55
CA ARG A 954 -8.30 -3.71 15.53
C ARG A 954 -9.21 -4.71 14.83
N VAL A 955 -8.86 -5.05 13.59
CA VAL A 955 -9.38 -6.21 12.87
C VAL A 955 -8.20 -7.11 12.55
N ALA A 956 -8.26 -8.37 12.98
CA ALA A 956 -7.18 -9.33 12.81
C ALA A 956 -7.72 -10.71 12.40
N HIS A 957 -6.82 -11.55 11.88
CA HIS A 957 -7.06 -12.96 11.63
C HIS A 957 -5.80 -13.75 12.05
N ARG A 958 -5.93 -14.65 13.02
CA ARG A 958 -4.86 -15.49 13.57
C ARG A 958 -3.58 -14.69 13.92
N GLY A 959 -3.77 -13.51 14.53
CA GLY A 959 -2.67 -12.61 14.91
C GLY A 959 -2.13 -11.70 13.80
N LEU A 960 -2.58 -11.88 12.55
CA LEU A 960 -2.30 -10.96 11.44
C LEU A 960 -3.32 -9.80 11.46
N VAL A 961 -2.85 -8.61 11.84
CA VAL A 961 -3.66 -7.39 11.90
C VAL A 961 -3.87 -6.83 10.49
N LEU A 962 -5.14 -6.77 10.08
CA LEU A 962 -5.61 -6.21 8.80
C LEU A 962 -5.99 -4.74 8.92
N SER A 963 -6.43 -4.32 10.11
CA SER A 963 -6.74 -2.93 10.41
C SER A 963 -6.32 -2.58 11.83
N ARG A 964 -5.54 -1.51 11.98
CA ARG A 964 -5.12 -0.98 13.28
C ARG A 964 -6.29 -0.28 13.97
N ARG A 965 -6.28 -0.19 15.31
CA ARG A 965 -7.20 0.68 16.05
C ARG A 965 -7.11 2.10 15.52
N SER A 966 -8.26 2.75 15.39
CA SER A 966 -8.33 4.12 14.92
C SER A 966 -9.38 4.94 15.65
N TRP A 967 -9.14 6.25 15.72
CA TRP A 967 -10.06 7.25 16.22
C TRP A 967 -10.28 8.27 15.12
N ALA A 968 -11.55 8.55 14.79
CA ALA A 968 -11.91 9.54 13.79
C ALA A 968 -12.64 10.70 14.46
N THR A 969 -12.32 11.92 14.02
CA THR A 969 -12.92 13.15 14.51
C THR A 969 -12.81 14.26 13.45
N THR A 970 -13.24 15.46 13.78
CA THR A 970 -13.04 16.66 12.95
C THR A 970 -12.11 17.64 13.64
N VAL A 971 -11.49 18.54 12.87
CA VAL A 971 -10.62 19.59 13.43
C VAL A 971 -11.32 20.42 14.51
N ALA A 972 -12.63 20.64 14.38
CA ALA A 972 -13.43 21.41 15.33
C ALA A 972 -13.54 20.77 16.73
N GLN A 973 -13.32 19.46 16.84
CA GLN A 973 -13.39 18.70 18.10
C GLN A 973 -12.01 18.48 18.75
N LEU A 974 -10.93 18.86 18.05
CA LEU A 974 -9.60 18.78 18.61
C LEU A 974 -9.33 19.92 19.59
N PRO A 975 -8.47 19.71 20.61
CA PRO A 975 -8.02 20.78 21.49
C PRO A 975 -7.44 21.96 20.69
N ALA A 976 -7.98 23.16 20.91
CA ALA A 976 -7.53 24.38 20.26
C ALA A 976 -7.02 25.39 21.29
N ARG A 977 -6.00 26.17 20.93
CA ARG A 977 -5.51 27.28 21.76
C ARG A 977 -6.51 28.44 21.76
N ALA A 978 -7.06 28.76 22.92
CA ALA A 978 -7.87 29.97 23.12
C ALA A 978 -6.99 31.19 23.46
N PRO A 979 -7.45 32.43 23.18
CA PRO A 979 -6.77 33.63 23.63
C PRO A 979 -6.62 33.65 25.16
N GLY A 980 -5.37 33.68 25.64
CA GLY A 980 -5.05 33.69 27.07
C GLY A 980 -4.68 32.31 27.64
N ASP A 981 -4.75 31.23 26.86
CA ASP A 981 -4.24 29.93 27.29
C ASP A 981 -2.73 29.96 27.51
N THR A 982 -2.28 29.31 28.58
CA THR A 982 -0.85 29.09 28.83
C THR A 982 -0.37 27.84 28.07
N ASP A 983 0.93 27.72 27.86
CA ASP A 983 1.47 26.54 27.15
C ASP A 983 1.19 25.25 27.92
N ALA A 984 1.29 25.29 29.26
CA ALA A 984 0.99 24.14 30.11
C ALA A 984 -0.50 23.78 30.12
N GLY A 985 -1.39 24.78 30.08
CA GLY A 985 -2.83 24.58 29.96
C GLY A 985 -3.21 23.90 28.64
N TRP A 986 -2.62 24.36 27.53
CA TRP A 986 -2.78 23.73 26.21
C TRP A 986 -2.28 22.29 26.18
N PHE A 987 -1.08 22.02 26.71
CA PHE A 987 -0.49 20.68 26.76
C PHE A 987 -1.32 19.72 27.62
N ALA A 988 -1.77 20.15 28.81
CA ALA A 988 -2.69 19.39 29.64
C ALA A 988 -4.05 19.16 28.96
N GLY A 989 -4.53 20.12 28.15
CA GLY A 989 -5.73 19.98 27.33
C GLY A 989 -5.64 18.83 26.31
N TRP A 990 -4.52 18.71 25.62
CA TRP A 990 -4.25 17.58 24.72
C TRP A 990 -4.21 16.24 25.44
N HIS A 991 -3.53 16.16 26.59
CA HIS A 991 -3.51 14.94 27.40
C HIS A 991 -4.89 14.58 27.96
N ARG A 992 -5.70 15.58 28.36
CA ARG A 992 -7.08 15.37 28.79
C ARG A 992 -7.89 14.73 27.68
N TRP A 993 -7.87 15.33 26.48
CA TRP A 993 -8.59 14.81 25.31
C TRP A 993 -8.14 13.38 24.96
N ARG A 994 -6.82 13.14 24.89
CA ARG A 994 -6.25 11.82 24.64
C ARG A 994 -6.76 10.78 25.66
N LEU A 995 -6.69 11.09 26.95
CA LEU A 995 -7.10 10.19 28.03
C LEU A 995 -8.61 9.94 28.03
N THR A 996 -9.43 10.97 27.80
CA THR A 996 -10.90 10.86 27.67
C THR A 996 -11.29 9.86 26.58
N HIS A 997 -10.59 9.87 25.44
CA HIS A 997 -10.91 9.01 24.29
C HIS A 997 -10.08 7.72 24.23
N GLY A 998 -9.22 7.46 25.23
CA GLY A 998 -8.39 6.25 25.28
C GLY A 998 -7.39 6.13 24.12
N ILE A 999 -6.90 7.26 23.60
CA ILE A 999 -5.92 7.31 22.51
C ILE A 999 -4.52 7.00 23.09
N PRO A 1000 -3.66 6.22 22.42
CA PRO A 1000 -2.33 5.89 22.92
C PRO A 1000 -1.38 7.10 22.85
N ASP A 1001 -0.23 7.00 23.50
CA ASP A 1001 0.77 8.06 23.57
C ASP A 1001 1.39 8.41 22.21
N ARG A 1002 1.39 7.45 21.28
CA ARG A 1002 1.89 7.59 19.91
C ARG A 1002 0.85 7.12 18.91
N VAL A 1003 0.61 7.94 17.89
CA VAL A 1003 -0.32 7.63 16.81
C VAL A 1003 0.23 8.12 15.47
N PHE A 1004 -0.37 7.63 14.38
CA PHE A 1004 -0.25 8.22 13.06
C PHE A 1004 -1.55 8.97 12.70
N ALA A 1005 -1.45 10.26 12.42
CA ALA A 1005 -2.56 11.12 12.05
C ALA A 1005 -2.65 11.30 10.53
N THR A 1006 -3.83 11.07 9.94
CA THR A 1006 -4.16 11.47 8.56
C THR A 1006 -5.23 12.55 8.59
N VAL A 1007 -5.01 13.66 7.88
CA VAL A 1007 -5.92 14.81 7.81
C VAL A 1007 -6.43 14.96 6.38
N SER A 1008 -7.73 14.79 6.14
CA SER A 1008 -8.36 14.89 4.82
C SER A 1008 -9.43 15.97 4.77
N ALA A 1009 -9.66 16.56 3.59
CA ALA A 1009 -10.54 17.72 3.41
C ALA A 1009 -12.06 17.40 3.50
N GLY A 1010 -12.47 16.25 4.02
CA GLY A 1010 -13.88 15.89 4.25
C GLY A 1010 -14.19 14.39 4.09
N PRO A 1011 -15.41 13.93 4.46
CA PRO A 1011 -15.88 12.57 4.23
C PRO A 1011 -16.02 12.29 2.72
N GLY A 1012 -15.59 11.11 2.26
CA GLY A 1012 -15.59 10.72 0.84
C GLY A 1012 -14.28 10.99 0.09
N ARG A 1013 -13.34 11.76 0.67
CA ARG A 1013 -11.94 11.87 0.19
C ARG A 1013 -10.96 11.15 1.10
N ALA A 1014 -11.37 10.02 1.67
CA ALA A 1014 -10.44 9.02 2.19
C ALA A 1014 -9.86 8.21 1.01
N GLY A 1015 -9.38 8.92 -0.02
CA GLY A 1015 -8.72 8.35 -1.19
C GLY A 1015 -7.22 8.28 -0.95
N ALA A 1016 -6.57 7.29 -1.56
CA ALA A 1016 -5.14 7.09 -1.54
C ALA A 1016 -4.37 8.40 -1.82
N GLY A 1017 -3.59 8.91 -0.85
CA GLY A 1017 -2.76 10.10 -1.06
C GLY A 1017 -2.54 11.01 0.17
N VAL A 1018 -3.34 10.86 1.24
CA VAL A 1018 -3.11 11.59 2.50
C VAL A 1018 -2.07 10.87 3.37
N LYS A 1019 -0.89 11.48 3.49
CA LYS A 1019 0.23 10.87 4.21
C LYS A 1019 0.01 10.88 5.73
N PRO A 1020 0.14 9.72 6.40
CA PRO A 1020 0.09 9.68 7.86
C PRO A 1020 1.27 10.43 8.47
N GLN A 1021 1.04 11.33 9.42
CA GLN A 1021 2.07 11.99 10.20
C GLN A 1021 2.20 11.29 11.56
N TYR A 1022 3.41 10.95 12.00
CA TYR A 1022 3.62 10.46 13.36
C TYR A 1022 3.35 11.59 14.37
N VAL A 1023 2.62 11.28 15.42
CA VAL A 1023 2.27 12.20 16.50
C VAL A 1023 2.67 11.57 17.83
N ASP A 1024 3.56 12.28 18.52
CA ASP A 1024 4.00 11.98 19.88
C ASP A 1024 3.34 12.98 20.86
N PHE A 1025 2.36 12.52 21.64
CA PHE A 1025 1.63 13.38 22.57
C PHE A 1025 2.50 13.89 23.73
N ASP A 1026 3.64 13.26 24.02
CA ASP A 1026 4.57 13.74 25.05
C ASP A 1026 5.52 14.81 24.50
N SER A 1027 5.48 15.10 23.20
CA SER A 1027 6.28 16.14 22.54
C SER A 1027 5.41 17.35 22.14
N PRO A 1028 5.55 18.51 22.82
CA PRO A 1028 4.89 19.74 22.42
C PRO A 1028 5.24 20.19 20.99
N LEU A 1029 6.45 19.87 20.52
CA LEU A 1029 6.89 20.13 19.16
C LEU A 1029 6.12 19.27 18.15
N SER A 1030 5.86 17.99 18.48
CA SER A 1030 5.02 17.12 17.65
C SER A 1030 3.58 17.63 17.56
N LEU A 1031 3.00 18.07 18.68
CA LEU A 1031 1.63 18.62 18.70
C LEU A 1031 1.53 19.91 17.88
N ALA A 1032 2.52 20.80 17.98
CA ALA A 1032 2.58 22.01 17.16
C ALA A 1032 2.76 21.71 15.66
N ALA A 1033 3.45 20.61 15.32
CA ALA A 1033 3.56 20.14 13.94
C ALA A 1033 2.24 19.56 13.42
N LEU A 1034 1.50 18.82 14.25
CA LEU A 1034 0.15 18.34 13.94
C LEU A 1034 -0.81 19.52 13.72
N GLU A 1035 -0.86 20.49 14.63
CA GLU A 1035 -1.73 21.68 14.52
C GLU A 1035 -1.52 22.46 13.23
N ALA A 1036 -0.30 22.46 12.67
CA ALA A 1036 -0.03 23.12 11.40
C ALA A 1036 -0.53 22.35 10.16
N LEU A 1037 -0.81 21.05 10.29
CA LEU A 1037 -1.51 20.27 9.26
C LEU A 1037 -3.03 20.47 9.34
N LEU A 1038 -3.55 20.79 10.53
CA LEU A 1038 -4.96 21.10 10.74
C LEU A 1038 -5.26 22.45 10.05
N GLY A 1039 -5.85 22.38 8.85
CA GLY A 1039 -6.37 23.57 8.16
C GLY A 1039 -7.52 24.23 8.91
N MET A 1040 -8.15 25.24 8.31
CA MET A 1040 -9.40 25.81 8.82
C MET A 1040 -10.59 24.98 8.31
N GLY A 1041 -11.52 24.56 9.18
CA GLY A 1041 -12.82 23.96 8.77
C GLY A 1041 -13.09 22.54 9.27
N GLU A 1042 -14.02 21.83 8.63
CA GLU A 1042 -14.54 20.49 9.01
C GLU A 1042 -13.66 19.32 8.51
N ALA A 1043 -12.36 19.53 8.35
CA ALA A 1043 -11.46 18.48 7.88
C ALA A 1043 -11.51 17.26 8.82
N ARG A 1044 -11.55 16.06 8.23
CA ARG A 1044 -11.59 14.80 8.97
C ARG A 1044 -10.17 14.45 9.41
N VAL A 1045 -10.03 14.09 10.68
CA VAL A 1045 -8.78 13.63 11.28
C VAL A 1045 -8.96 12.19 11.72
N VAL A 1046 -8.11 11.30 11.21
CA VAL A 1046 -8.08 9.90 11.63
C VAL A 1046 -6.73 9.62 12.27
N LEU A 1047 -6.74 9.28 13.55
CA LEU A 1047 -5.59 8.84 14.32
C LEU A 1047 -5.58 7.31 14.33
N ARG A 1048 -4.46 6.69 13.97
CA ARG A 1048 -4.25 5.24 14.05
C ARG A 1048 -3.17 4.96 15.08
N GLU A 1049 -3.33 3.90 15.88
CA GLU A 1049 -2.28 3.51 16.83
C GLU A 1049 -0.93 3.25 16.10
N ALA A 1050 0.18 3.52 16.79
CA ALA A 1050 1.50 3.08 16.34
C ALA A 1050 1.67 1.58 16.68
N LEU A 1051 1.59 0.72 15.67
CA LEU A 1051 1.78 -0.73 15.79
C LEU A 1051 2.69 -1.23 14.64
N PRO A 1052 3.88 -1.79 14.92
CA PRO A 1052 4.48 -2.01 16.25
C PRO A 1052 4.71 -0.72 17.04
N GLY A 1053 4.61 -0.81 18.38
CA GLY A 1053 5.06 0.24 19.28
C GLY A 1053 6.57 0.24 19.42
N GLU A 1054 7.16 1.31 19.98
CA GLU A 1054 8.62 1.47 20.11
C GLU A 1054 9.31 0.36 20.90
N ASP A 1055 8.60 -0.26 21.85
CA ASP A 1055 9.11 -1.37 22.67
C ASP A 1055 8.94 -2.74 22.04
N ALA A 1056 8.25 -2.82 20.90
CA ALA A 1056 7.99 -4.06 20.16
C ALA A 1056 8.71 -4.10 18.81
N LEU A 1057 9.78 -3.30 18.65
CA LEU A 1057 10.60 -3.28 17.43
C LEU A 1057 11.60 -4.43 17.42
N HIS A 1058 11.70 -5.12 16.29
CA HIS A 1058 12.54 -6.31 16.10
C HIS A 1058 13.86 -6.02 15.36
N VAL A 1059 14.15 -4.76 15.02
CA VAL A 1059 15.37 -4.37 14.27
C VAL A 1059 16.16 -3.34 15.08
N THR A 1060 17.47 -3.55 15.19
CA THR A 1060 18.39 -2.72 15.96
C THR A 1060 19.69 -2.45 15.21
N SER A 1061 20.36 -1.37 15.58
CA SER A 1061 21.76 -1.05 15.24
C SER A 1061 22.50 -0.62 16.51
N THR A 1062 23.77 -0.23 16.44
CA THR A 1062 24.43 0.35 17.63
C THR A 1062 23.85 1.72 17.98
N ARG A 1063 23.17 2.37 17.03
CA ARG A 1063 22.51 3.67 17.21
C ARG A 1063 21.14 3.59 17.87
N GLY A 1064 20.50 2.42 17.90
CA GLY A 1064 19.20 2.21 18.56
C GLY A 1064 18.26 1.26 17.83
N ARG A 1065 16.97 1.31 18.16
CA ARG A 1065 15.89 0.51 17.55
C ARG A 1065 15.34 1.20 16.31
N HIS A 1066 15.11 0.45 15.25
CA HIS A 1066 14.58 0.97 14.00
C HIS A 1066 13.16 0.47 13.74
N VAL A 1067 12.29 1.35 13.23
CA VAL A 1067 11.04 0.91 12.61
C VAL A 1067 11.41 0.21 11.31
N ALA A 1068 10.87 -1.01 11.13
CA ALA A 1068 11.13 -1.80 9.95
C ALA A 1068 9.85 -2.48 9.42
N GLU A 1069 9.90 -2.85 8.14
CA GLU A 1069 8.85 -3.54 7.40
C GLU A 1069 9.50 -4.61 6.53
N LEU A 1070 8.99 -5.84 6.58
CA LEU A 1070 9.38 -6.90 5.66
C LEU A 1070 8.47 -6.88 4.44
N ALA A 1071 9.08 -6.96 3.27
CA ALA A 1071 8.39 -7.26 2.03
C ALA A 1071 8.65 -8.72 1.68
N VAL A 1072 7.61 -9.54 1.77
CA VAL A 1072 7.67 -10.99 1.55
C VAL A 1072 6.86 -11.36 0.33
N GLU A 1073 7.39 -12.24 -0.52
CA GLU A 1073 6.64 -12.79 -1.64
C GLU A 1073 6.00 -14.13 -1.24
N THR A 1074 4.79 -14.39 -1.71
CA THR A 1074 4.09 -15.67 -1.58
C THR A 1074 3.61 -16.11 -2.94
N ILE A 1075 3.48 -17.43 -3.13
CA ILE A 1075 3.15 -18.01 -4.42
C ILE A 1075 2.09 -19.07 -4.22
N THR A 1076 0.96 -18.88 -4.90
CA THR A 1076 -0.09 -19.88 -5.04
C THR A 1076 -0.04 -20.53 -6.41
N HIS A 1077 -0.01 -21.87 -6.47
CA HIS A 1077 -0.21 -22.65 -7.68
C HIS A 1077 -1.45 -23.53 -7.58
N GLN A 1078 -2.19 -23.65 -8.69
CA GLN A 1078 -3.06 -24.81 -8.89
C GLN A 1078 -2.26 -25.98 -9.45
N ARG A 1079 -2.40 -27.17 -8.85
CA ARG A 1079 -1.97 -28.41 -9.51
C ARG A 1079 -2.90 -28.67 -10.69
N GLN A 1080 -2.44 -28.42 -11.92
CA GLN A 1080 -3.09 -29.00 -13.09
C GLN A 1080 -2.90 -30.51 -13.03
N THR A 1081 -4.00 -31.27 -12.98
CA THR A 1081 -3.95 -32.70 -13.26
C THR A 1081 -3.46 -32.86 -14.70
N ALA A 1082 -2.36 -33.58 -14.89
CA ALA A 1082 -1.80 -33.83 -16.21
C ALA A 1082 -2.89 -34.45 -17.10
N ALA A 1083 -3.34 -33.72 -18.12
CA ALA A 1083 -4.21 -34.29 -19.12
C ALA A 1083 -3.45 -35.39 -19.88
N PRO A 1084 -4.05 -36.57 -20.11
CA PRO A 1084 -3.45 -37.55 -21.01
C PRO A 1084 -3.24 -36.91 -22.39
N PRO A 1085 -2.16 -37.25 -23.11
CA PRO A 1085 -1.82 -36.60 -24.37
C PRO A 1085 -3.00 -36.69 -25.35
N PRO A 1086 -3.26 -35.64 -26.15
CA PRO A 1086 -4.37 -35.65 -27.10
C PRO A 1086 -4.18 -36.83 -28.06
N ARG A 1087 -5.23 -37.66 -28.20
CA ARG A 1087 -5.27 -38.66 -29.26
C ARG A 1087 -5.27 -37.92 -30.59
N ALA A 1088 -4.30 -38.24 -31.43
CA ALA A 1088 -4.22 -37.73 -32.80
C ALA A 1088 -5.54 -38.06 -33.54
N HIS A 1089 -6.30 -37.03 -33.88
CA HIS A 1089 -7.40 -37.16 -34.84
C HIS A 1089 -6.84 -36.97 -36.25
N PRO A 1090 -7.24 -37.80 -37.23
CA PRO A 1090 -6.78 -37.67 -38.61
C PRO A 1090 -7.34 -36.38 -39.25
N PRO A 1091 -6.69 -35.85 -40.30
CA PRO A 1091 -7.06 -34.57 -40.89
C PRO A 1091 -8.41 -34.69 -41.59
N THR A 1092 -9.41 -33.97 -41.11
CA THR A 1092 -10.71 -33.87 -41.81
C THR A 1092 -10.65 -32.73 -42.83
N THR A 1093 -10.42 -33.10 -44.09
CA THR A 1093 -10.74 -32.29 -45.26
C THR A 1093 -12.25 -32.20 -45.40
N ALA A 1094 -12.84 -31.03 -45.14
CA ALA A 1094 -14.11 -30.61 -45.72
C ALA A 1094 -14.23 -29.09 -45.62
N ALA A 1095 -14.08 -28.43 -46.75
CA ALA A 1095 -14.43 -27.03 -46.94
C ALA A 1095 -15.95 -26.85 -46.73
N HIS A 1096 -16.34 -25.92 -45.88
CA HIS A 1096 -17.66 -25.31 -45.87
C HIS A 1096 -17.52 -23.81 -46.12
N PRO A 1097 -18.47 -23.21 -46.85
CA PRO A 1097 -18.24 -21.97 -47.59
C PRO A 1097 -18.12 -20.78 -46.66
N VAL A 1098 -17.15 -19.92 -47.00
CA VAL A 1098 -17.02 -18.55 -46.51
C VAL A 1098 -18.31 -17.82 -46.85
N VAL A 1099 -19.00 -17.29 -45.84
CA VAL A 1099 -19.98 -16.23 -46.03
C VAL A 1099 -19.18 -14.93 -46.18
N GLU A 1100 -18.88 -14.58 -47.43
CA GLU A 1100 -18.57 -13.21 -47.81
C GLU A 1100 -19.89 -12.44 -47.81
N ASP A 1101 -20.16 -11.66 -46.75
CA ASP A 1101 -20.68 -10.28 -46.86
C ASP A 1101 -20.93 -9.71 -45.45
N VAL A 1102 -19.94 -9.00 -44.91
CA VAL A 1102 -20.16 -7.83 -44.03
C VAL A 1102 -19.01 -6.86 -44.31
N ARG A 1103 -19.05 -6.21 -45.47
CA ARG A 1103 -18.37 -4.92 -45.68
C ARG A 1103 -19.48 -3.87 -45.70
N ASP A 1104 -19.24 -2.76 -45.00
CA ASP A 1104 -20.13 -1.62 -44.74
C ASP A 1104 -21.16 -1.78 -43.59
N VAL A 1105 -20.68 -1.57 -42.37
CA VAL A 1105 -21.49 -1.01 -41.27
C VAL A 1105 -20.78 0.27 -40.80
N LYS A 1106 -21.42 1.42 -41.03
CA LYS A 1106 -20.81 2.76 -40.84
C LYS A 1106 -21.46 3.62 -39.75
N ASP A 1107 -22.40 3.11 -38.96
CA ASP A 1107 -23.13 3.93 -37.99
C ASP A 1107 -23.39 3.23 -36.64
N ALA A 1108 -23.26 4.00 -35.55
CA ALA A 1108 -23.39 3.60 -34.14
C ALA A 1108 -24.80 3.12 -33.69
N LYS A 1109 -25.72 2.83 -34.63
CA LYS A 1109 -27.09 2.39 -34.31
C LYS A 1109 -27.25 0.87 -34.21
N ASP A 1110 -26.32 0.09 -34.74
CA ASP A 1110 -26.44 -1.38 -34.78
C ASP A 1110 -25.87 -2.12 -33.55
N PHE A 1111 -25.23 -1.40 -32.62
CA PHE A 1111 -24.74 -1.99 -31.35
C PHE A 1111 -25.89 -2.50 -30.44
N ASN A 1112 -27.08 -1.90 -30.52
CA ASN A 1112 -28.25 -2.37 -29.78
C ASN A 1112 -28.78 -3.71 -30.30
N ALA A 1113 -28.55 -4.06 -31.58
CA ALA A 1113 -28.96 -5.36 -32.12
C ALA A 1113 -28.06 -6.52 -31.66
N ALA A 1114 -26.77 -6.24 -31.39
CA ALA A 1114 -25.85 -7.22 -30.81
C ALA A 1114 -26.16 -7.53 -29.33
N LYS A 1115 -26.70 -6.54 -28.60
CA LYS A 1115 -27.13 -6.68 -27.20
C LYS A 1115 -28.30 -7.66 -27.02
N ASP A 1116 -29.16 -7.79 -28.02
CA ASP A 1116 -30.28 -8.74 -28.00
C ASP A 1116 -29.85 -10.16 -28.40
N LEU A 1117 -28.83 -10.29 -29.27
CA LEU A 1117 -28.27 -11.59 -29.67
C LEU A 1117 -27.52 -12.31 -28.53
N VAL A 1118 -26.83 -11.58 -27.64
CA VAL A 1118 -26.16 -12.16 -26.45
C VAL A 1118 -27.17 -12.58 -25.37
N LYS A 1119 -28.34 -11.92 -25.32
CA LYS A 1119 -29.43 -12.27 -24.40
C LYS A 1119 -30.14 -13.57 -24.77
N ASP A 1120 -30.27 -13.86 -26.07
CA ASP A 1120 -30.92 -15.09 -26.55
C ASP A 1120 -29.98 -16.30 -26.58
N ALA A 1121 -28.66 -16.10 -26.63
CA ALA A 1121 -27.67 -17.19 -26.50
C ALA A 1121 -27.44 -17.66 -25.04
N SER A 1122 -27.91 -16.88 -24.06
CA SER A 1122 -27.76 -17.17 -22.62
C SER A 1122 -29.02 -17.80 -21.98
N ARG A 1123 -29.99 -18.27 -22.78
CA ARG A 1123 -31.21 -18.97 -22.33
C ARG A 1123 -31.19 -20.45 -22.65
#